data_AF-V5RHE6-F1
#
_entry.id   AF-V5RHE6-F1
#
_cell.length_a   1.000
_cell.length_b   1.000
_cell.length_c   1.000
_cell.angle_alpha   90.00
_cell.angle_beta   90.00
_cell.angle_gamma   90.00
#
_symmetry.space_group_name_H-M   'P 1'
#
loop_
_entity.id
_entity.type
_entity.pdbx_description
1 polymer ?
#
loop_
_entity_poly.entity_id
_entity_poly.type
_entity_poly.pdbx_seq_one_letter_code
_entity_poly.pdbx_strand_id
1 'polypeptide(L)'
;MNHNPSEEQKAIIENLKNHYNITVEAVAGSGKTTTCLLIAKSFKEKEVLILTYNKRLADETKEKINLWNLKNVKVRTFHSFMGYWFNTLCDDDLKLAKIKSDSKPIRTDGEKSDIIILDEVQDMTPLIYEPLMKILKTKFSHSLICVLGDSKQSIYGFKNSNPNFLINAEYAFKEINDYEWKEMSLSESFRITKECANFINEVYYNEKIINSNKKIDGSFNYLVTNAFDTNSLYNYLKPIFDKYNDEDIFILSNSVKSSRNPLGNFATFLSNKGHLIYKPFSDEENIVDNELMNKIVFSSIHQAKGRERKVAIIFDFDNSYFSHYDKYSDHKKPTNLHYVALTRSSEKTIVINHFSNQAFKFLNFNNLKEYIQYNISEQDKETWNKNNNLEFEPSFKNDVTEKSVSTLLSFLPIEHFNKELEKFDIKKIKYNTRYSLEHIPNSKKFVQNNKEYYENLTVFNGVYFPLYYVYKVKKLDNIINNIKSIVNSAHSELPKFDFLKEKKEWIMQVIEEYEKKKINILKLVLLMFAIDNQDFSRLNQIQEIDWISKKDNQTAMKIFKGLLSNKCEFEYNISLKHKDGITYSGRIDCVDYQNKTIWEFKFIEEILPIHRLQLILYKTIIYLDEQLREKFKDFKYCLFNLKKSEIEYINYIEPKLVSLFNKIIKIQKNKNSLNNKQDDFEIYINEVISRLQTKVFHKLVNKKTRFDINLSFSKQFKNHKELMKEMIKTSEDKYVIIDFETVNNMYGVIQFAMIVVENGKIVKSFNEWLKPSPWWFDEFIINSVRDEENQLSIEEIQEWSLQFKDKLTLKQYFKNIKDYFNGDYVVYAHNAAFDVSSVIKNQLRINKDFIFVCTVQLFKKLLPNLENHKLNTIANHFNIKFNHHDAYADVMVIYDILQANSVSMKEWTMLAIERGMKLRVYLKETVFLNVNGHLKYFQDKCIKNKKRITKT
;
A
#
# COMPACT_ATOMS: atom_id res chain seq x y z
N MET A 1 4.57 -41.55 -4.53
CA MET A 1 4.46 -41.18 -3.11
C MET A 1 3.04 -41.47 -2.63
N ASN A 2 2.88 -42.25 -1.56
CA ASN A 2 1.58 -42.39 -0.89
C ASN A 2 1.30 -41.07 -0.16
N HIS A 3 0.53 -40.17 -0.78
CA HIS A 3 0.07 -38.94 -0.15
C HIS A 3 -1.12 -39.26 0.75
N ASN A 4 -0.86 -39.89 1.89
CA ASN A 4 -1.87 -40.05 2.92
C ASN A 4 -2.11 -38.67 3.57
N PRO A 5 -3.35 -38.14 3.53
CA PRO A 5 -3.65 -36.86 4.15
C PRO A 5 -3.42 -36.93 5.67
N SER A 6 -2.92 -35.84 6.27
CA SER A 6 -2.90 -35.69 7.73
C SER A 6 -4.33 -35.63 8.28
N GLU A 7 -4.51 -35.80 9.60
CA GLU A 7 -5.83 -35.70 10.23
C GLU A 7 -6.47 -34.31 10.00
N GLU A 8 -5.69 -33.23 10.07
CA GLU A 8 -6.15 -31.88 9.76
C GLU A 8 -6.61 -31.76 8.29
N GLN A 9 -5.85 -32.33 7.34
CA GLN A 9 -6.23 -32.35 5.93
C GLN A 9 -7.51 -33.19 5.67
N LYS A 10 -7.65 -34.34 6.35
CA LYS A 10 -8.88 -35.15 6.28
C LYS A 10 -10.09 -34.37 6.79
N ALA A 11 -9.94 -33.69 7.93
CA ALA A 11 -11.02 -32.90 8.52
C ALA A 11 -11.47 -31.75 7.59
N ILE A 12 -10.55 -31.08 6.88
CA ILE A 12 -10.91 -30.09 5.85
C ILE A 12 -11.77 -30.72 4.75
N ILE A 13 -11.35 -31.88 4.23
CA ILE A 13 -12.06 -32.60 3.17
C ILE A 13 -13.45 -33.06 3.65
N GLU A 14 -13.56 -33.55 4.88
CA GLU A 14 -14.82 -33.99 5.48
C GLU A 14 -15.80 -32.84 5.68
N ASN A 15 -15.34 -31.67 6.15
CA ASN A 15 -16.22 -30.50 6.29
C ASN A 15 -16.69 -29.98 4.92
N LEU A 16 -15.85 -30.00 3.88
CA LEU A 16 -16.29 -29.70 2.52
C LEU A 16 -17.35 -30.71 2.02
N LYS A 17 -17.21 -32.00 2.35
CA LYS A 17 -18.21 -33.03 2.01
C LYS A 17 -19.54 -32.79 2.73
N ASN A 18 -19.50 -32.23 3.92
CA ASN A 18 -20.67 -31.81 4.69
C ASN A 18 -21.23 -30.45 4.28
N HIS A 19 -20.78 -29.90 3.14
CA HIS A 19 -21.25 -28.63 2.55
C HIS A 19 -20.96 -27.38 3.40
N TYR A 20 -19.83 -27.36 4.10
CA TYR A 20 -19.32 -26.15 4.76
C TYR A 20 -18.36 -25.38 3.85
N ASN A 21 -18.45 -24.04 3.87
CA ASN A 21 -17.33 -23.18 3.47
C ASN A 21 -16.23 -23.29 4.52
N ILE A 22 -14.96 -23.21 4.11
CA ILE A 22 -13.82 -23.44 5.00
C ILE A 22 -12.88 -22.25 4.99
N THR A 23 -12.42 -21.84 6.17
CA THR A 23 -11.24 -21.01 6.35
C THR A 23 -10.14 -21.86 6.97
N VAL A 24 -8.93 -21.81 6.40
CA VAL A 24 -7.77 -22.58 6.86
C VAL A 24 -6.64 -21.63 7.25
N GLU A 25 -6.37 -21.52 8.54
CA GLU A 25 -5.15 -20.87 9.06
C GLU A 25 -4.02 -21.91 9.07
N ALA A 26 -3.06 -21.73 8.19
CA ALA A 26 -1.95 -22.66 7.99
C ALA A 26 -0.63 -22.07 8.49
N VAL A 27 0.30 -22.94 8.87
CA VAL A 27 1.69 -22.54 9.14
C VAL A 27 2.58 -22.74 7.91
N ALA A 28 3.77 -22.15 7.94
CA ALA A 28 4.74 -22.28 6.86
C ALA A 28 5.12 -23.76 6.61
N GLY A 29 5.08 -24.19 5.34
CA GLY A 29 5.46 -25.54 4.94
C GLY A 29 4.46 -26.64 5.34
N SER A 30 3.23 -26.28 5.71
CA SER A 30 2.16 -27.21 6.08
C SER A 30 1.52 -28.00 4.94
N GLY A 31 1.98 -27.77 3.71
CA GLY A 31 1.46 -28.47 2.54
C GLY A 31 0.13 -27.90 2.02
N LYS A 32 -0.11 -26.58 2.13
CA LYS A 32 -1.31 -25.92 1.56
C LYS A 32 -1.63 -26.36 0.13
N THR A 33 -0.67 -26.26 -0.79
CA THR A 33 -0.85 -26.72 -2.18
C THR A 33 -1.21 -28.20 -2.25
N THR A 34 -0.58 -29.04 -1.43
CA THR A 34 -0.91 -30.47 -1.33
C THR A 34 -2.35 -30.68 -0.85
N THR A 35 -2.81 -29.89 0.14
CA THR A 35 -4.20 -29.88 0.61
C THR A 35 -5.17 -29.54 -0.53
N CYS A 36 -4.87 -28.52 -1.34
CA CYS A 36 -5.69 -28.17 -2.52
C CYS A 36 -5.83 -29.37 -3.49
N LEU A 37 -4.74 -30.09 -3.75
CA LEU A 37 -4.75 -31.27 -4.62
C LEU A 37 -5.46 -32.47 -3.99
N LEU A 38 -5.35 -32.65 -2.67
CA LEU A 38 -6.08 -33.69 -1.93
C LEU A 38 -7.59 -33.45 -1.94
N ILE A 39 -8.03 -32.19 -1.87
CA ILE A 39 -9.43 -31.79 -2.08
C ILE A 39 -9.85 -32.23 -3.49
N ALA A 40 -9.14 -31.77 -4.54
CA ALA A 40 -9.47 -32.15 -5.93
C ALA A 40 -9.52 -33.68 -6.14
N LYS A 41 -8.56 -34.41 -5.57
CA LYS A 41 -8.50 -35.88 -5.62
C LYS A 41 -9.70 -36.55 -4.91
N SER A 42 -10.24 -35.94 -3.86
CA SER A 42 -11.36 -36.47 -3.07
C SER A 42 -12.72 -36.20 -3.70
N PHE A 43 -12.81 -35.19 -4.57
CA PHE A 43 -14.05 -34.76 -5.23
C PHE A 43 -13.98 -34.99 -6.76
N LYS A 44 -13.72 -36.23 -7.19
CA LYS A 44 -13.50 -36.56 -8.62
C LYS A 44 -14.64 -36.17 -9.57
N GLU A 45 -15.87 -36.15 -9.05
CA GLU A 45 -17.09 -35.81 -9.80
C GLU A 45 -17.41 -34.29 -9.79
N LYS A 46 -16.53 -33.48 -9.22
CA LYS A 46 -16.73 -32.04 -9.02
C LYS A 46 -15.59 -31.27 -9.66
N GLU A 47 -15.92 -30.13 -10.27
CA GLU A 47 -14.93 -29.23 -10.86
C GLU A 47 -14.34 -28.30 -9.78
N VAL A 48 -13.03 -28.34 -9.60
CA VAL A 48 -12.29 -27.54 -8.61
C VAL A 48 -11.51 -26.43 -9.30
N LEU A 49 -11.61 -25.21 -8.78
CA LEU A 49 -10.81 -24.08 -9.23
C LEU A 49 -9.92 -23.57 -8.10
N ILE A 50 -8.60 -23.57 -8.34
CA ILE A 50 -7.60 -23.01 -7.43
C ILE A 50 -7.19 -21.62 -7.95
N LEU A 51 -7.34 -20.60 -7.12
CA LEU A 51 -6.87 -19.25 -7.37
C LEU A 51 -5.64 -18.94 -6.52
N THR A 52 -4.53 -18.61 -7.17
CA THR A 52 -3.25 -18.29 -6.52
C THR A 52 -2.90 -16.81 -6.68
N TYR A 53 -2.06 -16.28 -5.77
CA TYR A 53 -1.61 -14.89 -5.83
C TYR A 53 -0.66 -14.61 -7.00
N ASN A 54 0.32 -15.46 -7.23
CA ASN A 54 1.34 -15.23 -8.25
C ASN A 54 1.42 -16.36 -9.29
N LYS A 55 1.98 -16.02 -10.46
CA LYS A 55 2.10 -16.93 -11.60
C LYS A 55 2.97 -18.14 -11.30
N ARG A 56 4.06 -17.97 -10.55
CA ARG A 56 4.97 -19.05 -10.18
C ARG A 56 4.24 -20.14 -9.38
N LEU A 57 3.49 -19.78 -8.34
CA LEU A 57 2.66 -20.71 -7.57
C LEU A 57 1.63 -21.41 -8.45
N ALA A 58 1.04 -20.69 -9.41
CA ALA A 58 0.10 -21.31 -10.36
C ALA A 58 0.80 -22.37 -11.21
N ASP A 59 1.99 -22.06 -11.75
CA ASP A 59 2.75 -22.96 -12.62
C ASP A 59 3.28 -24.19 -11.86
N GLU A 60 3.85 -24.00 -10.66
CA GLU A 60 4.23 -25.11 -9.76
C GLU A 60 3.02 -26.01 -9.41
N THR A 61 1.84 -25.41 -9.21
CA THR A 61 0.60 -26.16 -8.96
C THR A 61 0.15 -26.94 -10.19
N LYS A 62 0.25 -26.38 -11.41
CA LYS A 62 -0.05 -27.10 -12.66
C LYS A 62 0.84 -28.32 -12.84
N GLU A 63 2.13 -28.18 -12.57
CA GLU A 63 3.07 -29.30 -12.64
C GLU A 63 2.64 -30.43 -11.70
N LYS A 64 2.28 -30.11 -10.45
CA LYS A 64 1.77 -31.11 -9.49
C LYS A 64 0.43 -31.73 -9.91
N ILE A 65 -0.50 -30.94 -10.47
CA ILE A 65 -1.76 -31.44 -11.03
C ILE A 65 -1.49 -32.49 -12.11
N ASN A 66 -0.56 -32.20 -13.03
CA ASN A 66 -0.17 -33.12 -14.10
C ASN A 66 0.49 -34.39 -13.54
N LEU A 67 1.40 -34.24 -12.58
CA LEU A 67 2.06 -35.36 -11.91
C LEU A 67 1.07 -36.28 -11.18
N TRP A 68 0.01 -35.72 -10.60
CA TRP A 68 -1.04 -36.49 -9.91
C TRP A 68 -2.15 -36.96 -10.86
N ASN A 69 -2.08 -36.60 -12.14
CA ASN A 69 -3.07 -36.93 -13.16
C ASN A 69 -4.51 -36.52 -12.77
N LEU A 70 -4.66 -35.34 -12.17
CA LEU A 70 -5.97 -34.80 -11.78
C LEU A 70 -6.59 -34.05 -12.96
N LYS A 71 -7.80 -34.45 -13.37
CA LYS A 71 -8.50 -33.88 -14.54
C LYS A 71 -9.60 -32.89 -14.18
N ASN A 72 -10.09 -32.93 -12.94
CA ASN A 72 -11.21 -32.15 -12.43
C ASN A 72 -10.76 -30.86 -11.72
N VAL A 73 -9.53 -30.39 -11.94
CA VAL A 73 -8.98 -29.22 -11.28
C VAL A 73 -8.30 -28.27 -12.26
N LYS A 74 -8.59 -26.99 -12.10
CA LYS A 74 -7.94 -25.89 -12.82
C LYS A 74 -7.24 -24.97 -11.84
N VAL A 75 -6.12 -24.40 -12.25
CA VAL A 75 -5.42 -23.39 -11.47
C VAL A 75 -5.19 -22.13 -12.31
N ARG A 76 -5.49 -20.98 -11.71
CA ARG A 76 -5.35 -19.65 -12.30
C ARG A 76 -4.78 -18.69 -11.26
N THR A 77 -4.10 -17.64 -11.69
CA THR A 77 -3.84 -16.49 -10.80
C THR A 77 -5.10 -15.65 -10.64
N PHE A 78 -5.23 -14.88 -9.54
CA PHE A 78 -6.31 -13.90 -9.37
C PHE A 78 -6.46 -12.97 -10.59
N HIS A 79 -5.36 -12.38 -11.07
CA HIS A 79 -5.37 -11.50 -12.25
C HIS A 79 -5.88 -12.20 -13.50
N SER A 80 -5.37 -13.40 -13.80
CA SER A 80 -5.80 -14.15 -14.99
C SER A 80 -7.26 -14.58 -14.94
N PHE A 81 -7.77 -14.90 -13.74
CA PHE A 81 -9.18 -15.23 -13.51
C PHE A 81 -10.08 -14.01 -13.71
N MET A 82 -9.71 -12.86 -13.15
CA MET A 82 -10.43 -11.60 -13.35
C MET A 82 -10.39 -11.17 -14.80
N GLY A 83 -9.21 -11.23 -15.43
CA GLY A 83 -9.03 -10.89 -16.83
C GLY A 83 -9.92 -11.72 -17.75
N TYR A 84 -10.01 -13.04 -17.49
CA TYR A 84 -10.95 -13.91 -18.19
C TYR A 84 -12.39 -13.42 -18.04
N TRP A 85 -12.90 -13.24 -16.81
CA TRP A 85 -14.30 -12.88 -16.58
C TRP A 85 -14.67 -11.47 -17.02
N PHE A 86 -13.74 -10.52 -16.96
CA PHE A 86 -13.95 -9.15 -17.46
C PHE A 86 -13.59 -8.98 -18.93
N ASN A 87 -13.23 -10.07 -19.64
CA ASN A 87 -12.78 -10.06 -21.03
C ASN A 87 -11.70 -8.99 -21.28
N THR A 88 -10.68 -8.98 -20.42
CA THR A 88 -9.59 -7.99 -20.39
C THR A 88 -8.28 -8.71 -20.14
N LEU A 89 -7.24 -8.41 -20.89
CA LEU A 89 -5.91 -8.89 -20.52
C LEU A 89 -5.50 -8.26 -19.18
N CYS A 90 -5.35 -9.10 -18.15
CA CYS A 90 -5.03 -8.68 -16.80
C CYS A 90 -4.02 -9.66 -16.21
N ASP A 91 -2.77 -9.23 -16.15
CA ASP A 91 -1.61 -9.99 -15.66
C ASP A 91 -0.79 -9.19 -14.63
N ASP A 92 -1.21 -7.96 -14.31
CA ASP A 92 -0.60 -7.08 -13.31
C ASP A 92 -1.65 -6.18 -12.61
N ASP A 93 -1.26 -5.56 -11.50
CA ASP A 93 -2.10 -4.66 -10.71
C ASP A 93 -2.47 -3.36 -11.46
N LEU A 94 -1.61 -2.88 -12.36
CA LEU A 94 -1.87 -1.67 -13.14
C LEU A 94 -3.04 -1.87 -14.11
N LYS A 95 -3.14 -3.04 -14.74
CA LYS A 95 -4.24 -3.44 -15.62
C LYS A 95 -5.47 -3.76 -14.81
N LEU A 96 -5.32 -4.39 -13.64
CA LEU A 96 -6.43 -4.65 -12.73
C LEU A 96 -7.11 -3.36 -12.27
N ALA A 97 -6.34 -2.33 -11.91
CA ALA A 97 -6.83 -1.02 -11.50
C ALA A 97 -7.64 -0.27 -12.58
N LYS A 98 -7.48 -0.65 -13.85
CA LYS A 98 -8.28 -0.10 -14.96
C LYS A 98 -9.64 -0.80 -15.09
N ILE A 99 -9.84 -1.96 -14.47
CA ILE A 99 -11.12 -2.64 -14.43
C ILE A 99 -12.04 -1.88 -13.47
N LYS A 100 -12.94 -1.06 -14.03
CA LYS A 100 -14.07 -0.48 -13.29
C LYS A 100 -15.08 -1.58 -12.98
N SER A 101 -14.76 -2.44 -12.01
CA SER A 101 -15.54 -3.61 -11.57
C SER A 101 -17.03 -3.28 -11.43
N ASP A 102 -17.38 -2.12 -10.86
CA ASP A 102 -18.77 -1.67 -10.66
C ASP A 102 -19.58 -1.40 -11.94
N SER A 103 -18.94 -1.28 -13.10
CA SER A 103 -19.59 -0.91 -14.37
C SER A 103 -19.35 -1.89 -15.50
N LYS A 104 -18.19 -2.56 -15.49
CA LYS A 104 -17.82 -3.47 -16.57
C LYS A 104 -18.63 -4.77 -16.46
N PRO A 105 -19.34 -5.19 -17.52
CA PRO A 105 -20.02 -6.49 -17.51
C PRO A 105 -18.99 -7.61 -17.41
N ILE A 106 -19.34 -8.66 -16.69
CA ILE A 106 -18.59 -9.92 -16.72
C ILE A 106 -19.18 -10.84 -17.80
N ARG A 107 -18.39 -11.79 -18.31
CA ARG A 107 -18.83 -12.77 -19.31
C ARG A 107 -20.11 -13.49 -18.86
N THR A 108 -20.97 -13.80 -19.81
CA THR A 108 -22.22 -14.53 -19.55
C THR A 108 -21.98 -16.04 -19.51
N ASP A 109 -21.19 -16.52 -20.46
CA ASP A 109 -20.63 -17.86 -20.60
C ASP A 109 -19.29 -17.95 -19.87
N GLY A 110 -19.00 -19.11 -19.28
CA GLY A 110 -17.71 -19.31 -18.65
C GLY A 110 -17.58 -20.62 -17.90
N GLU A 111 -16.43 -20.76 -17.27
CA GLU A 111 -16.10 -21.94 -16.47
C GLU A 111 -17.05 -22.03 -15.28
N LYS A 112 -17.52 -23.25 -14.98
CA LYS A 112 -18.23 -23.57 -13.75
C LYS A 112 -17.28 -24.31 -12.82
N SER A 113 -17.48 -24.15 -11.53
CA SER A 113 -16.69 -24.86 -10.52
C SER A 113 -17.59 -25.10 -9.33
N ASP A 114 -17.58 -26.32 -8.81
CA ASP A 114 -18.31 -26.69 -7.61
C ASP A 114 -17.56 -26.27 -6.35
N ILE A 115 -16.22 -26.23 -6.40
CA ILE A 115 -15.36 -25.83 -5.29
C ILE A 115 -14.37 -24.78 -5.79
N ILE A 116 -14.27 -23.67 -5.05
CA ILE A 116 -13.29 -22.62 -5.30
C ILE A 116 -12.35 -22.53 -4.11
N ILE A 117 -11.07 -22.67 -4.39
CA ILE A 117 -10.00 -22.60 -3.42
C ILE A 117 -9.24 -21.30 -3.64
N LEU A 118 -9.22 -20.44 -2.63
CA LEU A 118 -8.45 -19.19 -2.61
C LEU A 118 -7.19 -19.43 -1.79
N ASP A 119 -6.01 -19.42 -2.42
CA ASP A 119 -4.72 -19.66 -1.76
C ASP A 119 -3.94 -18.34 -1.55
N GLU A 120 -3.15 -18.28 -0.48
CA GLU A 120 -2.40 -17.11 0.00
C GLU A 120 -3.28 -15.85 0.19
N VAL A 121 -4.48 -16.00 0.76
CA VAL A 121 -5.46 -14.91 0.87
C VAL A 121 -5.01 -13.77 1.79
N GLN A 122 -4.07 -14.00 2.70
CA GLN A 122 -3.49 -12.94 3.52
C GLN A 122 -2.76 -11.86 2.68
N ASP A 123 -2.34 -12.20 1.46
CA ASP A 123 -1.70 -11.25 0.53
C ASP A 123 -2.70 -10.48 -0.33
N MET A 124 -4.00 -10.77 -0.19
CA MET A 124 -5.04 -10.09 -0.95
C MET A 124 -5.10 -8.61 -0.62
N THR A 125 -5.31 -7.80 -1.65
CA THR A 125 -5.49 -6.35 -1.56
C THR A 125 -6.94 -5.97 -1.86
N PRO A 126 -7.41 -4.79 -1.43
CA PRO A 126 -8.69 -4.22 -1.87
C PRO A 126 -8.89 -4.23 -3.39
N LEU A 127 -7.80 -4.02 -4.14
CA LEU A 127 -7.79 -4.03 -5.60
C LEU A 127 -8.20 -5.37 -6.21
N ILE A 128 -7.83 -6.48 -5.55
CA ILE A 128 -8.15 -7.86 -5.94
C ILE A 128 -9.55 -8.23 -5.43
N TYR A 129 -9.87 -7.88 -4.18
CA TYR A 129 -11.10 -8.30 -3.51
C TYR A 129 -12.38 -7.81 -4.23
N GLU A 130 -12.48 -6.53 -4.60
CA GLU A 130 -13.69 -5.97 -5.23
C GLU A 130 -14.09 -6.69 -6.54
N PRO A 131 -13.21 -6.82 -7.56
CA PRO A 131 -13.54 -7.54 -8.78
C PRO A 131 -13.78 -9.04 -8.54
N LEU A 132 -13.06 -9.65 -7.59
CA LEU A 132 -13.28 -11.06 -7.22
C LEU A 132 -14.70 -11.28 -6.71
N MET A 133 -15.15 -10.49 -5.74
CA MET A 133 -16.47 -10.61 -5.13
C MET A 133 -17.59 -10.44 -6.15
N LYS A 134 -17.44 -9.51 -7.11
CA LYS A 134 -18.40 -9.38 -8.20
C LYS A 134 -18.55 -10.68 -8.98
N ILE A 135 -17.44 -11.32 -9.34
CA ILE A 135 -17.44 -12.57 -10.12
C ILE A 135 -18.03 -13.70 -9.28
N LEU A 136 -17.55 -13.90 -8.05
CA LEU A 136 -17.96 -14.99 -7.17
C LEU A 136 -19.47 -14.93 -6.88
N LYS A 137 -19.99 -13.77 -6.45
CA LYS A 137 -21.44 -13.60 -6.19
C LYS A 137 -22.31 -13.84 -7.42
N THR A 138 -21.83 -13.48 -8.61
CA THR A 138 -22.64 -13.54 -9.83
C THR A 138 -22.59 -14.91 -10.52
N LYS A 139 -21.47 -15.63 -10.41
CA LYS A 139 -21.21 -16.84 -11.21
C LYS A 139 -21.01 -18.10 -10.39
N PHE A 140 -20.67 -17.96 -9.11
CA PHE A 140 -20.22 -19.05 -8.25
C PHE A 140 -20.97 -19.09 -6.91
N SER A 141 -22.20 -18.57 -6.87
CA SER A 141 -23.06 -18.60 -5.67
C SER A 141 -23.49 -20.02 -5.25
N HIS A 142 -23.24 -21.02 -6.09
CA HIS A 142 -23.51 -22.44 -5.80
C HIS A 142 -22.25 -23.19 -5.35
N SER A 143 -21.07 -22.58 -5.47
CA SER A 143 -19.78 -23.19 -5.20
C SER A 143 -19.45 -23.17 -3.71
N LEU A 144 -18.83 -24.22 -3.20
CA LEU A 144 -18.19 -24.20 -1.87
C LEU A 144 -16.90 -23.38 -1.95
N ILE A 145 -16.65 -22.57 -0.93
CA ILE A 145 -15.47 -21.71 -0.85
C ILE A 145 -14.52 -22.27 0.21
N CYS A 146 -13.26 -22.43 -0.16
CA CYS A 146 -12.17 -22.78 0.74
C CYS A 146 -11.09 -21.71 0.68
N VAL A 147 -10.90 -20.98 1.76
CA VAL A 147 -9.89 -19.93 1.91
C VAL A 147 -8.70 -20.51 2.67
N LEU A 148 -7.50 -20.42 2.10
CA LEU A 148 -6.27 -20.87 2.75
C LEU A 148 -5.23 -19.76 2.78
N GLY A 149 -4.44 -19.73 3.84
CA GLY A 149 -3.32 -18.82 3.95
C GLY A 149 -2.55 -18.99 5.25
N ASP A 150 -1.58 -18.11 5.47
CA ASP A 150 -0.78 -18.04 6.70
C ASP A 150 -0.69 -16.58 7.13
N SER A 151 -1.48 -16.19 8.14
CA SER A 151 -1.56 -14.79 8.60
C SER A 151 -0.20 -14.27 9.10
N LYS A 152 0.66 -15.16 9.62
CA LYS A 152 2.01 -14.83 10.11
C LYS A 152 3.02 -14.64 8.97
N GLN A 153 2.68 -15.02 7.73
CA GLN A 153 3.45 -14.66 6.55
C GLN A 153 2.97 -13.38 5.87
N SER A 154 2.00 -12.65 6.43
CA SER A 154 1.57 -11.35 5.89
C SER A 154 2.63 -10.27 6.13
N ILE A 155 3.39 -9.93 5.08
CA ILE A 155 4.50 -8.95 5.11
C ILE A 155 4.41 -7.90 3.99
N TYR A 156 3.36 -7.95 3.15
CA TYR A 156 3.17 -7.02 2.03
C TYR A 156 2.19 -5.88 2.36
N GLY A 157 2.03 -5.54 3.64
CA GLY A 157 1.14 -4.46 4.09
C GLY A 157 1.45 -3.11 3.44
N PHE A 158 2.72 -2.84 3.12
CA PHE A 158 3.13 -1.66 2.36
C PHE A 158 2.60 -1.60 0.91
N LYS A 159 2.16 -2.74 0.35
CA LYS A 159 1.40 -2.87 -0.91
C LYS A 159 -0.12 -2.94 -0.67
N ASN A 160 -0.59 -2.54 0.51
CA ASN A 160 -1.98 -2.63 0.96
C ASN A 160 -2.54 -4.06 1.02
N SER A 161 -1.70 -5.08 1.22
CA SER A 161 -2.22 -6.42 1.55
C SER A 161 -2.86 -6.39 2.94
N ASN A 162 -3.96 -7.10 3.12
CA ASN A 162 -4.68 -7.13 4.39
C ASN A 162 -4.93 -8.57 4.87
N PRO A 163 -4.28 -9.03 5.96
CA PRO A 163 -4.48 -10.38 6.47
C PRO A 163 -5.90 -10.63 6.99
N ASN A 164 -6.70 -9.58 7.23
CA ASN A 164 -8.09 -9.73 7.65
C ASN A 164 -8.98 -10.42 6.61
N PHE A 165 -8.58 -10.46 5.32
CA PHE A 165 -9.26 -11.29 4.34
C PHE A 165 -9.17 -12.80 4.66
N LEU A 166 -8.11 -13.22 5.35
CA LEU A 166 -7.96 -14.59 5.86
C LEU A 166 -8.54 -14.72 7.27
N ILE A 167 -8.14 -13.85 8.20
CA ILE A 167 -8.53 -13.90 9.62
C ILE A 167 -10.06 -13.78 9.77
N ASN A 168 -10.69 -12.88 9.01
CA ASN A 168 -12.14 -12.66 9.02
C ASN A 168 -12.79 -13.15 7.72
N ALA A 169 -12.33 -14.27 7.18
CA ALA A 169 -12.77 -14.79 5.88
C ALA A 169 -14.29 -15.00 5.79
N GLU A 170 -14.93 -15.53 6.85
CA GLU A 170 -16.39 -15.65 6.88
C GLU A 170 -17.04 -14.29 6.63
N TYR A 171 -16.64 -13.27 7.37
CA TYR A 171 -17.20 -11.93 7.20
C TYR A 171 -16.94 -11.37 5.79
N ALA A 172 -15.74 -11.58 5.24
CA ALA A 172 -15.35 -11.10 3.93
C ALA A 172 -16.08 -11.80 2.78
N PHE A 173 -16.46 -13.06 2.94
CA PHE A 173 -16.94 -13.92 1.83
C PHE A 173 -18.34 -14.51 2.03
N LYS A 174 -19.00 -14.31 3.19
CA LYS A 174 -20.37 -14.79 3.48
C LYS A 174 -21.42 -14.37 2.46
N GLU A 175 -21.19 -13.28 1.75
CA GLU A 175 -22.13 -12.75 0.76
C GLU A 175 -22.11 -13.53 -0.57
N ILE A 176 -21.25 -14.54 -0.73
CA ILE A 176 -21.18 -15.39 -1.94
C ILE A 176 -22.34 -16.38 -1.98
N ASN A 177 -22.63 -17.05 -0.86
CA ASN A 177 -23.61 -18.12 -0.73
C ASN A 177 -24.05 -18.29 0.74
N ASP A 178 -25.08 -19.09 0.99
CA ASP A 178 -25.65 -19.32 2.32
C ASP A 178 -25.04 -20.54 3.06
N TYR A 179 -23.93 -21.13 2.58
CA TYR A 179 -23.29 -22.25 3.26
C TYR A 179 -22.62 -21.78 4.56
N GLU A 180 -22.78 -22.55 5.63
CA GLU A 180 -22.13 -22.29 6.91
C GLU A 180 -20.59 -22.36 6.80
N TRP A 181 -19.89 -21.56 7.59
CA TRP A 181 -18.43 -21.52 7.62
C TRP A 181 -17.85 -22.35 8.77
N LYS A 182 -16.69 -22.99 8.51
CA LYS A 182 -15.88 -23.67 9.52
C LYS A 182 -14.44 -23.19 9.45
N GLU A 183 -13.91 -22.86 10.62
CA GLU A 183 -12.49 -22.56 10.80
C GLU A 183 -11.70 -23.85 11.06
N MET A 184 -10.61 -24.02 10.33
CA MET A 184 -9.73 -25.18 10.37
C MET A 184 -8.28 -24.68 10.47
N SER A 185 -7.37 -25.56 10.91
CA SER A 185 -5.94 -25.27 10.98
C SER A 185 -5.11 -26.30 10.22
N LEU A 186 -3.95 -25.86 9.73
CA LEU A 186 -2.86 -26.74 9.29
C LEU A 186 -1.61 -26.39 10.11
N SER A 187 -1.40 -27.10 11.23
CA SER A 187 -0.39 -26.77 12.24
C SER A 187 0.92 -27.53 12.10
N GLU A 188 0.94 -28.63 11.34
CA GLU A 188 2.14 -29.43 11.07
C GLU A 188 2.86 -28.98 9.80
N SER A 189 4.15 -28.70 9.92
CA SER A 189 5.05 -28.37 8.81
C SER A 189 5.89 -29.57 8.38
N PHE A 190 5.90 -29.81 7.07
CA PHE A 190 6.73 -30.83 6.42
C PHE A 190 8.05 -30.27 5.88
N ARG A 191 8.21 -28.94 5.90
CA ARG A 191 9.40 -28.23 5.42
C ARG A 191 10.44 -28.07 6.52
N ILE A 192 10.01 -27.43 7.62
CA ILE A 192 10.88 -26.91 8.67
C ILE A 192 11.34 -28.04 9.57
N THR A 193 12.57 -27.98 10.10
CA THR A 193 13.10 -28.99 11.01
C THR A 193 12.52 -28.86 12.42
N LYS A 194 12.61 -29.94 13.21
CA LYS A 194 12.12 -29.97 14.60
C LYS A 194 12.78 -28.88 15.46
N GLU A 195 14.10 -28.71 15.37
CA GLU A 195 14.83 -27.70 16.16
C GLU A 195 14.41 -26.27 15.79
N CYS A 196 14.22 -25.99 14.50
CA CYS A 196 13.76 -24.68 14.07
C CYS A 196 12.31 -24.41 14.52
N ALA A 197 11.44 -25.41 14.46
CA ALA A 197 10.08 -25.31 15.00
C ALA A 197 10.07 -25.07 16.53
N ASN A 198 10.95 -25.76 17.27
CA ASN A 198 11.12 -25.54 18.71
C ASN A 198 11.61 -24.12 19.00
N PHE A 199 12.61 -23.62 18.27
CA PHE A 199 13.06 -22.23 18.38
C PHE A 199 11.92 -21.23 18.13
N ILE A 200 11.14 -21.43 17.05
CA ILE A 200 9.99 -20.56 16.73
C ILE A 200 8.98 -20.55 17.89
N ASN A 201 8.68 -21.71 18.47
CA ASN A 201 7.68 -21.82 19.52
C ASN A 201 8.17 -21.30 20.88
N GLU A 202 9.35 -21.75 21.31
CA GLU A 202 9.85 -21.61 22.67
C GLU A 202 10.69 -20.35 22.86
N VAL A 203 11.34 -19.87 21.80
CA VAL A 203 12.22 -18.69 21.85
C VAL A 203 11.57 -17.48 21.18
N TYR A 204 11.04 -17.66 19.96
CA TYR A 204 10.59 -16.55 19.14
C TYR A 204 9.19 -16.04 19.53
N TYR A 205 8.18 -16.92 19.58
CA TYR A 205 6.81 -16.55 19.97
C TYR A 205 6.49 -16.77 21.45
N ASN A 206 7.23 -17.65 22.12
CA ASN A 206 6.89 -18.16 23.46
C ASN A 206 5.46 -18.74 23.52
N GLU A 207 5.04 -19.37 22.42
CA GLU A 207 3.73 -19.99 22.19
C GLU A 207 3.90 -21.14 21.19
N LYS A 208 3.12 -22.21 21.34
CA LYS A 208 3.16 -23.34 20.40
C LYS A 208 2.42 -23.01 19.09
N ILE A 209 3.15 -22.48 18.12
CA ILE A 209 2.64 -22.05 16.82
C ILE A 209 2.73 -23.15 15.77
N ILE A 210 3.85 -23.88 15.71
CA ILE A 210 4.18 -24.78 14.60
C ILE A 210 4.66 -26.14 15.09
N ASN A 211 4.15 -27.21 14.49
CA ASN A 211 4.64 -28.57 14.72
C ASN A 211 5.55 -29.01 13.56
N SER A 212 6.57 -29.80 13.85
CA SER A 212 7.38 -30.48 12.84
C SER A 212 7.86 -31.81 13.41
N ASN A 213 7.94 -32.83 12.55
CA ASN A 213 8.52 -34.13 12.85
C ASN A 213 9.84 -34.39 12.11
N LYS A 214 10.33 -33.42 11.34
CA LYS A 214 11.56 -33.54 10.55
C LYS A 214 12.81 -33.36 11.43
N LYS A 215 13.40 -34.47 11.88
CA LYS A 215 14.59 -34.48 12.75
C LYS A 215 15.87 -34.44 11.92
N ILE A 216 16.65 -33.38 12.09
CA ILE A 216 18.00 -33.21 11.57
C ILE A 216 18.78 -32.56 12.69
N ASP A 217 19.79 -33.25 13.20
CA ASP A 217 20.56 -32.80 14.36
C ASP A 217 21.42 -31.59 14.01
N GLY A 218 21.40 -30.58 14.89
CA GLY A 218 22.07 -29.31 14.66
C GLY A 218 21.52 -28.65 13.40
N SER A 219 20.20 -28.67 13.18
CA SER A 219 19.55 -27.98 12.07
C SER A 219 19.25 -26.50 12.36
N PHE A 220 19.38 -26.06 13.61
CA PHE A 220 19.23 -24.64 13.97
C PHE A 220 20.40 -24.11 14.80
N ASN A 221 20.91 -22.92 14.47
CA ASN A 221 21.92 -22.23 15.28
C ASN A 221 21.66 -20.72 15.36
N TYR A 222 21.88 -20.16 16.55
CA TYR A 222 21.95 -18.72 16.78
C TYR A 222 23.42 -18.31 16.96
N LEU A 223 24.06 -17.83 15.89
CA LEU A 223 25.47 -17.48 15.89
C LEU A 223 25.68 -16.02 16.29
N VAL A 224 26.38 -15.79 17.40
CA VAL A 224 26.90 -14.49 17.79
C VAL A 224 28.33 -14.35 17.24
N THR A 225 28.54 -13.39 16.33
CA THR A 225 29.81 -13.25 15.60
C THR A 225 30.14 -11.79 15.25
N ASN A 226 31.36 -11.52 14.79
CA ASN A 226 31.66 -10.29 14.09
C ASN A 226 31.27 -10.45 12.61
N ALA A 227 30.08 -10.00 12.25
CA ALA A 227 29.53 -10.17 10.90
C ALA A 227 30.35 -9.43 9.82
N PHE A 228 31.19 -8.45 10.19
CA PHE A 228 32.10 -7.75 9.27
C PHE A 228 33.43 -8.47 9.07
N ASP A 229 33.82 -9.38 9.98
CA ASP A 229 34.97 -10.25 9.78
C ASP A 229 34.59 -11.42 8.86
N THR A 230 34.65 -11.13 7.57
CA THR A 230 34.26 -12.05 6.50
C THR A 230 35.07 -13.34 6.50
N ASN A 231 36.35 -13.30 6.86
CA ASN A 231 37.20 -14.49 6.87
C ASN A 231 36.84 -15.42 8.04
N SER A 232 36.71 -14.87 9.26
CA SER A 232 36.27 -15.65 10.42
C SER A 232 34.88 -16.25 10.19
N LEU A 233 33.94 -15.44 9.68
CA LEU A 233 32.59 -15.88 9.37
C LEU A 233 32.56 -17.00 8.32
N TYR A 234 33.34 -16.86 7.24
CA TYR A 234 33.45 -17.91 6.22
C TYR A 234 34.01 -19.21 6.79
N ASN A 235 35.07 -19.15 7.60
CA ASN A 235 35.67 -20.35 8.18
C ASN A 235 34.68 -21.12 9.06
N TYR A 236 33.85 -20.39 9.82
CA TYR A 236 32.76 -20.98 10.58
C TYR A 236 31.71 -21.65 9.70
N LEU A 237 31.29 -20.97 8.62
CA LEU A 237 30.25 -21.43 7.70
C LEU A 237 30.76 -22.43 6.64
N LYS A 238 32.08 -22.63 6.52
CA LYS A 238 32.71 -23.48 5.51
C LYS A 238 32.08 -24.88 5.41
N PRO A 239 31.75 -25.60 6.51
CA PRO A 239 31.11 -26.91 6.42
C PRO A 239 29.77 -26.90 5.66
N ILE A 240 29.08 -25.76 5.60
CA ILE A 240 27.84 -25.59 4.84
C ILE A 240 28.15 -25.48 3.36
N PHE A 241 29.09 -24.61 3.00
CA PHE A 241 29.51 -24.41 1.61
C PHE A 241 30.16 -25.66 1.00
N ASP A 242 30.80 -26.50 1.84
CA ASP A 242 31.34 -27.79 1.42
C ASP A 242 30.25 -28.86 1.23
N LYS A 243 29.16 -28.81 2.01
CA LYS A 243 28.10 -29.83 2.02
C LYS A 243 27.00 -29.57 0.98
N TYR A 244 26.63 -28.31 0.78
CA TYR A 244 25.48 -27.91 -0.03
C TYR A 244 25.92 -27.25 -1.34
N ASN A 245 25.13 -27.42 -2.40
CA ASN A 245 25.35 -26.69 -3.64
C ASN A 245 25.04 -25.20 -3.44
N ASP A 246 25.62 -24.34 -4.28
CA ASP A 246 25.35 -22.89 -4.25
C ASP A 246 23.84 -22.58 -4.30
N GLU A 247 23.12 -23.26 -5.19
CA GLU A 247 21.68 -23.14 -5.34
C GLU A 247 20.86 -23.72 -4.18
N ASP A 248 21.46 -24.37 -3.19
CA ASP A 248 20.76 -24.86 -2.01
C ASP A 248 20.75 -23.83 -0.87
N ILE A 249 21.36 -22.65 -1.07
CA ILE A 249 21.67 -21.70 0.00
C ILE A 249 20.98 -20.33 -0.24
N PHE A 250 20.23 -19.89 0.77
CA PHE A 250 19.80 -18.51 0.94
C PHE A 250 20.69 -17.76 1.93
N ILE A 251 21.04 -16.52 1.60
CA ILE A 251 21.53 -15.51 2.53
C ILE A 251 20.48 -14.38 2.59
N LEU A 252 19.83 -14.24 3.74
CA LEU A 252 18.70 -13.34 3.94
C LEU A 252 19.09 -12.18 4.84
N SER A 253 18.50 -11.01 4.60
CA SER A 253 18.60 -9.83 5.46
C SER A 253 17.37 -8.96 5.31
N ASN A 254 17.18 -8.00 6.22
CA ASN A 254 16.16 -6.95 6.10
C ASN A 254 16.35 -6.09 4.83
N SER A 255 17.59 -5.86 4.37
CA SER A 255 17.89 -5.17 3.11
C SER A 255 19.21 -5.63 2.51
N VAL A 256 19.29 -5.76 1.19
CA VAL A 256 20.54 -6.11 0.48
C VAL A 256 21.37 -4.90 0.04
N LYS A 257 20.81 -3.68 0.12
CA LYS A 257 21.39 -2.47 -0.48
C LYS A 257 22.33 -1.71 0.47
N SER A 258 22.27 -1.98 1.77
CA SER A 258 22.92 -1.13 2.76
C SER A 258 24.44 -1.26 2.73
N SER A 259 25.15 -0.15 2.48
CA SER A 259 26.60 -0.03 2.71
C SER A 259 26.98 -0.17 4.19
N ARG A 260 25.99 -0.31 5.09
CA ARG A 260 26.18 -0.53 6.53
C ARG A 260 26.07 -2.00 6.90
N ASN A 261 25.75 -2.90 5.98
CA ASN A 261 25.68 -4.34 6.24
C ASN A 261 26.90 -5.06 5.61
N PRO A 262 27.29 -6.23 6.15
CA PRO A 262 28.47 -6.94 5.67
C PRO A 262 28.23 -7.74 4.37
N LEU A 263 27.03 -7.71 3.80
CA LEU A 263 26.62 -8.63 2.74
C LEU A 263 27.38 -8.42 1.43
N GLY A 264 27.69 -7.18 1.05
CA GLY A 264 28.46 -6.89 -0.16
C GLY A 264 29.88 -7.45 -0.10
N ASN A 265 30.54 -7.27 1.05
CA ASN A 265 31.87 -7.81 1.30
C ASN A 265 31.84 -9.35 1.35
N PHE A 266 30.83 -9.92 2.02
CA PHE A 266 30.67 -11.38 2.09
C PHE A 266 30.37 -12.00 0.72
N ALA A 267 29.50 -11.40 -0.08
CA ALA A 267 29.22 -11.80 -1.46
C ALA A 267 30.49 -11.74 -2.34
N THR A 268 31.26 -10.66 -2.22
CA THR A 268 32.56 -10.52 -2.91
C THR A 268 33.50 -11.64 -2.51
N PHE A 269 33.68 -11.88 -1.21
CA PHE A 269 34.58 -12.92 -0.71
C PHE A 269 34.18 -14.31 -1.19
N LEU A 270 32.89 -14.67 -1.09
CA LEU A 270 32.39 -15.96 -1.58
C LEU A 270 32.63 -16.11 -3.09
N SER A 271 32.40 -15.06 -3.87
CA SER A 271 32.67 -15.09 -5.31
C SER A 271 34.15 -15.26 -5.63
N ASN A 272 35.06 -14.68 -4.84
CA ASN A 272 36.50 -14.88 -4.96
C ASN A 272 36.94 -16.30 -4.58
N LYS A 273 36.16 -17.00 -3.74
CA LYS A 273 36.32 -18.44 -3.47
C LYS A 273 35.72 -19.34 -4.56
N GLY A 274 35.10 -18.76 -5.60
CA GLY A 274 34.57 -19.48 -6.76
C GLY A 274 33.08 -19.80 -6.71
N HIS A 275 32.36 -19.33 -5.67
CA HIS A 275 30.91 -19.47 -5.60
C HIS A 275 30.21 -18.51 -6.58
N LEU A 276 29.13 -18.97 -7.20
CA LEU A 276 28.28 -18.09 -7.99
C LEU A 276 27.25 -17.42 -7.08
N ILE A 277 27.05 -16.11 -7.24
CA ILE A 277 26.24 -15.27 -6.37
C ILE A 277 25.12 -14.62 -7.18
N TYR A 278 23.92 -14.61 -6.60
CA TYR A 278 22.85 -13.69 -6.96
C TYR A 278 22.69 -12.67 -5.83
N LYS A 279 22.74 -11.38 -6.16
CA LYS A 279 22.37 -10.30 -5.25
C LYS A 279 21.63 -9.22 -6.03
N PRO A 280 20.38 -8.86 -5.68
CA PRO A 280 19.63 -7.84 -6.42
C PRO A 280 20.18 -6.44 -6.17
N PHE A 281 19.93 -5.51 -7.08
CA PHE A 281 20.33 -4.09 -6.94
C PHE A 281 19.37 -3.29 -6.05
N SER A 282 18.16 -3.81 -5.83
CA SER A 282 17.19 -3.23 -4.90
C SER A 282 16.36 -4.30 -4.20
N ASP A 283 15.77 -3.95 -3.05
CA ASP A 283 14.88 -4.83 -2.28
C ASP A 283 13.52 -5.08 -2.97
N GLU A 284 13.24 -4.36 -4.06
CA GLU A 284 11.99 -4.43 -4.85
C GLU A 284 12.16 -5.12 -6.19
N GLU A 285 13.40 -5.44 -6.59
CA GLU A 285 13.68 -6.13 -7.83
C GLU A 285 12.98 -7.50 -7.83
N ASN A 286 12.22 -7.78 -8.90
CA ASN A 286 11.58 -9.07 -9.06
C ASN A 286 12.64 -10.13 -9.33
N ILE A 287 12.65 -11.18 -8.52
CA ILE A 287 13.56 -12.30 -8.71
C ILE A 287 13.08 -13.15 -9.90
N VAL A 288 13.95 -13.33 -10.90
CA VAL A 288 13.72 -14.22 -12.05
C VAL A 288 14.41 -15.56 -11.81
N ASP A 289 13.70 -16.68 -12.00
CA ASP A 289 14.17 -17.99 -11.57
C ASP A 289 15.44 -18.47 -12.30
N ASN A 290 15.61 -18.12 -13.59
CA ASN A 290 16.82 -18.45 -14.34
C ASN A 290 18.08 -17.72 -13.82
N GLU A 291 17.93 -16.53 -13.24
CA GLU A 291 19.03 -15.76 -12.64
C GLU A 291 19.50 -16.35 -11.30
N LEU A 292 18.70 -17.24 -10.69
CA LEU A 292 19.05 -17.93 -9.44
C LEU A 292 19.78 -19.26 -9.65
N MET A 293 19.82 -19.75 -10.89
CA MET A 293 20.36 -21.06 -11.23
C MET A 293 21.83 -21.16 -10.82
N ASN A 294 22.20 -22.25 -10.15
CA ASN A 294 23.57 -22.53 -9.68
C ASN A 294 24.18 -21.47 -8.73
N LYS A 295 23.37 -20.59 -8.13
CA LYS A 295 23.85 -19.44 -7.35
C LYS A 295 23.40 -19.46 -5.88
N ILE A 296 24.30 -19.02 -5.00
CA ILE A 296 23.97 -18.61 -3.64
C ILE A 296 23.13 -17.33 -3.74
N VAL A 297 21.95 -17.34 -3.14
CA VAL A 297 21.00 -16.25 -3.31
C VAL A 297 21.00 -15.33 -2.11
N PHE A 298 21.57 -14.15 -2.29
CA PHE A 298 21.40 -13.00 -1.40
C PHE A 298 20.09 -12.31 -1.75
N SER A 299 19.22 -12.10 -0.77
CA SER A 299 17.93 -11.43 -1.00
C SER A 299 17.41 -10.77 0.27
N SER A 300 16.58 -9.75 0.11
CA SER A 300 15.80 -9.27 1.25
C SER A 300 14.79 -10.34 1.67
N ILE A 301 14.37 -10.35 2.93
CA ILE A 301 13.37 -11.30 3.42
C ILE A 301 12.05 -11.17 2.64
N HIS A 302 11.68 -9.96 2.20
CA HIS A 302 10.50 -9.70 1.37
C HIS A 302 10.57 -10.41 0.01
N GLN A 303 11.75 -10.43 -0.61
CA GLN A 303 11.98 -11.08 -1.90
C GLN A 303 12.03 -12.62 -1.79
N ALA A 304 12.46 -13.14 -0.64
CA ALA A 304 12.53 -14.58 -0.39
C ALA A 304 11.17 -15.22 -0.07
N LYS A 305 10.12 -14.43 0.22
CA LYS A 305 8.78 -14.96 0.48
C LYS A 305 8.26 -15.77 -0.72
N GLY A 306 7.63 -16.90 -0.43
CA GLY A 306 7.16 -17.86 -1.43
C GLY A 306 8.27 -18.73 -2.04
N ARG A 307 9.53 -18.56 -1.64
CA ARG A 307 10.67 -19.38 -2.07
C ARG A 307 11.23 -20.17 -0.89
N GLU A 308 11.89 -21.27 -1.17
CA GLU A 308 12.53 -22.14 -0.18
C GLU A 308 13.87 -22.66 -0.71
N ARG A 309 14.78 -22.98 0.21
CA ARG A 309 16.11 -23.57 -0.06
C ARG A 309 16.44 -24.57 1.05
N LYS A 310 17.47 -25.41 0.89
CA LYS A 310 17.86 -26.32 1.97
C LYS A 310 18.44 -25.58 3.16
N VAL A 311 19.21 -24.53 2.90
CA VAL A 311 19.87 -23.72 3.93
C VAL A 311 19.40 -22.26 3.87
N ALA A 312 19.15 -21.66 5.03
CA ALA A 312 18.99 -20.22 5.17
C ALA A 312 19.95 -19.66 6.22
N ILE A 313 20.75 -18.67 5.84
CA ILE A 313 21.63 -17.89 6.72
C ILE A 313 21.03 -16.49 6.83
N ILE A 314 20.62 -16.07 8.02
CA ILE A 314 19.78 -14.90 8.23
C ILE A 314 20.59 -13.84 8.98
N PHE A 315 20.94 -12.75 8.30
CA PHE A 315 21.59 -11.57 8.86
C PHE A 315 20.57 -10.57 9.40
N ASP A 316 21.05 -9.64 10.23
CA ASP A 316 20.28 -8.52 10.80
C ASP A 316 19.04 -8.97 11.60
N PHE A 317 19.11 -10.15 12.22
CA PHE A 317 18.06 -10.69 13.10
C PHE A 317 18.26 -10.14 14.52
N ASP A 318 18.05 -8.83 14.70
CA ASP A 318 18.35 -8.14 15.95
C ASP A 318 17.57 -6.82 16.09
N ASN A 319 17.61 -6.18 17.27
CA ASN A 319 16.83 -4.97 17.53
C ASN A 319 17.21 -3.76 16.66
N SER A 320 18.35 -3.78 15.95
CA SER A 320 18.67 -2.72 14.98
C SER A 320 17.59 -2.62 13.91
N TYR A 321 16.82 -3.70 13.68
CA TYR A 321 15.62 -3.68 12.83
C TYR A 321 14.65 -2.53 13.18
N PHE A 322 14.33 -2.37 14.46
CA PHE A 322 13.43 -1.32 14.94
C PHE A 322 14.08 0.07 14.94
N SER A 323 15.41 0.17 14.82
CA SER A 323 16.07 1.45 14.64
C SER A 323 16.13 1.89 13.18
N HIS A 324 16.06 0.94 12.23
CA HIS A 324 16.37 1.22 10.82
C HIS A 324 15.21 1.02 9.86
N TYR A 325 14.33 0.04 10.11
CA TYR A 325 13.31 -0.36 9.16
C TYR A 325 11.90 -0.10 9.71
N ASP A 326 11.55 -0.62 10.88
CA ASP A 326 10.20 -0.52 11.45
C ASP A 326 10.17 0.23 12.79
N LYS A 327 10.44 1.54 12.71
CA LYS A 327 10.65 2.42 13.88
C LYS A 327 9.44 2.59 14.81
N TYR A 328 8.24 2.30 14.32
CA TYR A 328 7.00 2.61 15.04
C TYR A 328 6.25 1.35 15.50
N SER A 329 6.74 0.16 15.11
CA SER A 329 6.20 -1.10 15.60
C SER A 329 6.56 -1.36 17.06
N ASP A 330 5.75 -2.22 17.68
CA ASP A 330 5.99 -2.70 19.04
C ASP A 330 7.19 -3.65 19.06
N HIS A 331 8.36 -3.14 19.43
CA HIS A 331 9.62 -3.90 19.52
C HIS A 331 9.62 -4.99 20.59
N LYS A 332 8.55 -5.10 21.39
CA LYS A 332 8.34 -6.19 22.36
C LYS A 332 7.53 -7.34 21.77
N LYS A 333 7.19 -7.30 20.48
CA LYS A 333 6.45 -8.37 19.81
C LYS A 333 7.22 -8.99 18.64
N PRO A 334 7.05 -10.30 18.42
CA PRO A 334 7.55 -10.96 17.22
C PRO A 334 6.96 -10.34 15.95
N THR A 335 7.73 -10.39 14.86
CA THR A 335 7.37 -9.78 13.58
C THR A 335 7.18 -10.85 12.50
N ASN A 336 6.16 -10.67 11.67
CA ASN A 336 5.90 -11.58 10.54
C ASN A 336 7.08 -11.68 9.58
N LEU A 337 7.84 -10.59 9.41
CA LEU A 337 9.02 -10.57 8.55
C LEU A 337 10.05 -11.62 8.97
N HIS A 338 10.43 -11.62 10.24
CA HIS A 338 11.45 -12.54 10.74
C HIS A 338 10.91 -13.98 10.87
N TYR A 339 9.60 -14.18 11.10
CA TYR A 339 8.98 -15.49 10.93
C TYR A 339 9.12 -16.03 9.49
N VAL A 340 8.89 -15.19 8.47
CA VAL A 340 9.15 -15.57 7.08
C VAL A 340 10.60 -16.00 6.89
N ALA A 341 11.57 -15.26 7.43
CA ALA A 341 13.00 -15.59 7.34
C ALA A 341 13.32 -16.97 7.93
N LEU A 342 12.88 -17.23 9.16
CA LEU A 342 13.11 -18.51 9.87
C LEU A 342 12.52 -19.72 9.14
N THR A 343 11.49 -19.50 8.32
CA THR A 343 10.72 -20.55 7.65
C THR A 343 11.09 -20.77 6.17
N ARG A 344 12.21 -20.20 5.71
CA ARG A 344 12.70 -20.36 4.33
C ARG A 344 13.55 -21.61 4.08
N SER A 345 14.12 -22.20 5.13
CA SER A 345 14.97 -23.39 4.99
C SER A 345 14.20 -24.69 5.16
N SER A 346 14.69 -25.77 4.55
CA SER A 346 14.18 -27.13 4.78
C SER A 346 15.13 -28.01 5.61
N GLU A 347 16.40 -27.66 5.75
CA GLU A 347 17.41 -28.53 6.42
C GLU A 347 18.23 -27.80 7.47
N LYS A 348 18.65 -26.56 7.23
CA LYS A 348 19.52 -25.82 8.15
C LYS A 348 19.16 -24.33 8.18
N THR A 349 18.91 -23.79 9.38
CA THR A 349 18.74 -22.35 9.61
C THR A 349 19.86 -21.85 10.52
N ILE A 350 20.54 -20.78 10.11
CA ILE A 350 21.52 -20.09 10.93
C ILE A 350 21.12 -18.64 11.04
N VAL A 351 20.92 -18.18 12.26
CA VAL A 351 20.69 -16.78 12.57
C VAL A 351 22.03 -16.15 12.92
N ILE A 352 22.37 -15.05 12.25
CA ILE A 352 23.58 -14.26 12.48
C ILE A 352 23.20 -13.04 13.31
N ASN A 353 23.82 -12.93 14.48
CA ASN A 353 23.70 -11.77 15.34
C ASN A 353 25.08 -11.12 15.49
N HIS A 354 25.20 -9.86 15.10
CA HIS A 354 26.46 -9.14 15.28
C HIS A 354 26.66 -8.84 16.77
N PHE A 355 27.83 -9.16 17.33
CA PHE A 355 28.09 -9.07 18.78
C PHE A 355 27.85 -7.67 19.38
N SER A 356 27.96 -6.60 18.60
CA SER A 356 27.69 -5.24 19.09
C SER A 356 26.19 -4.89 19.11
N ASN A 357 25.35 -5.64 18.38
CA ASN A 357 23.91 -5.44 18.33
C ASN A 357 23.19 -6.24 19.42
N GLN A 358 22.11 -5.67 19.96
CA GLN A 358 21.25 -6.36 20.92
C GLN A 358 20.34 -7.35 20.19
N ALA A 359 20.30 -8.61 20.64
CA ALA A 359 19.30 -9.57 20.19
C ALA A 359 17.88 -9.08 20.50
N PHE A 360 16.89 -9.55 19.72
CA PHE A 360 15.51 -9.12 19.88
C PHE A 360 15.02 -9.21 21.33
N LYS A 361 14.48 -8.12 21.89
CA LYS A 361 14.06 -8.09 23.31
C LYS A 361 12.88 -8.97 23.64
N PHE A 362 12.08 -9.34 22.64
CA PHE A 362 10.94 -10.24 22.82
C PHE A 362 11.34 -11.73 22.84
N LEU A 363 12.61 -12.07 22.54
CA LEU A 363 13.04 -13.47 22.59
C LEU A 363 13.06 -13.98 24.03
N ASN A 364 12.67 -15.22 24.22
CA ASN A 364 12.85 -15.89 25.51
C ASN A 364 14.34 -16.23 25.70
N PHE A 365 15.08 -15.37 26.39
CA PHE A 365 16.52 -15.52 26.62
C PHE A 365 16.90 -16.77 27.42
N ASN A 366 16.00 -17.33 28.24
CA ASN A 366 16.30 -18.57 28.96
C ASN A 366 16.40 -19.73 27.99
N ASN A 367 15.44 -19.84 27.08
CA ASN A 367 15.42 -20.90 26.05
C ASN A 367 16.44 -20.62 24.94
N LEU A 368 16.71 -19.34 24.62
CA LEU A 368 17.68 -18.95 23.60
C LEU A 368 19.09 -19.52 23.87
N LYS A 369 19.51 -19.60 25.14
CA LYS A 369 20.86 -20.04 25.54
C LYS A 369 21.25 -21.40 24.96
N GLU A 370 20.29 -22.30 24.77
CA GLU A 370 20.52 -23.64 24.22
C GLU A 370 20.90 -23.61 22.72
N TYR A 371 20.57 -22.54 22.01
CA TYR A 371 20.81 -22.38 20.57
C TYR A 371 22.03 -21.51 20.26
N ILE A 372 22.59 -20.80 21.26
CA ILE A 372 23.67 -19.83 21.02
C ILE A 372 24.99 -20.54 20.73
N GLN A 373 25.67 -20.08 19.69
CA GLN A 373 27.06 -20.39 19.38
C GLN A 373 27.85 -19.09 19.26
N TYR A 374 29.07 -19.06 19.81
CA TYR A 374 29.93 -17.89 19.78
C TYR A 374 31.08 -18.12 18.79
N ASN A 375 31.26 -17.19 17.86
CA ASN A 375 32.43 -17.08 16.99
C ASN A 375 32.99 -15.65 17.08
N ILE A 376 33.50 -15.33 18.27
CA ILE A 376 34.02 -14.02 18.69
C ILE A 376 35.02 -14.20 19.85
N SER A 377 35.76 -13.14 20.17
CA SER A 377 36.60 -13.07 21.37
C SER A 377 35.76 -13.06 22.65
N GLU A 378 36.36 -13.41 23.80
CA GLU A 378 35.66 -13.30 25.10
C GLU A 378 35.30 -11.84 25.45
N GLN A 379 36.09 -10.86 25.03
CA GLN A 379 35.79 -9.43 25.22
C GLN A 379 34.52 -9.00 24.45
N ASP A 380 34.39 -9.45 23.20
CA ASP A 380 33.20 -9.16 22.38
C ASP A 380 31.96 -9.88 22.94
N LYS A 381 32.14 -11.06 23.54
CA LYS A 381 31.07 -11.83 24.19
C LYS A 381 30.59 -11.15 25.47
N GLU A 382 31.50 -10.61 26.29
CA GLU A 382 31.16 -9.74 27.42
C GLU A 382 30.39 -8.49 26.95
N THR A 383 30.84 -7.88 25.85
CA THR A 383 30.16 -6.74 25.22
C THR A 383 28.73 -7.10 24.80
N TRP A 384 28.54 -8.23 24.12
CA TRP A 384 27.23 -8.71 23.71
C TRP A 384 26.31 -8.98 24.91
N ASN A 385 26.81 -9.68 25.94
CA ASN A 385 26.05 -9.93 27.17
C ASN A 385 25.64 -8.63 27.86
N LYS A 386 26.56 -7.67 27.99
CA LYS A 386 26.28 -6.34 28.55
C LYS A 386 25.20 -5.62 27.76
N ASN A 387 25.30 -5.60 26.43
CA ASN A 387 24.33 -4.94 25.56
C ASN A 387 22.93 -5.58 25.67
N ASN A 388 22.84 -6.90 25.83
CA ASN A 388 21.56 -7.58 25.97
C ASN A 388 20.89 -7.37 27.33
N ASN A 389 21.65 -7.04 28.38
CA ASN A 389 21.10 -6.69 29.69
C ASN A 389 20.53 -5.26 29.77
N LEU A 390 20.88 -4.39 28.82
CA LEU A 390 20.33 -3.03 28.76
C LEU A 390 18.90 -3.04 28.22
N GLU A 391 18.06 -2.09 28.62
CA GLU A 391 16.79 -1.85 27.93
C GLU A 391 17.05 -1.39 26.49
N PHE A 392 16.18 -1.79 25.57
CA PHE A 392 16.25 -1.30 24.20
C PHE A 392 15.45 0.00 24.11
N GLU A 393 16.15 1.09 23.89
CA GLU A 393 15.54 2.36 23.49
C GLU A 393 15.74 2.53 21.99
N PRO A 394 14.66 2.52 21.18
CA PRO A 394 14.78 2.80 19.76
C PRO A 394 15.42 4.17 19.60
N SER A 395 16.53 4.23 18.85
CA SER A 395 17.12 5.52 18.52
C SER A 395 16.20 6.23 17.52
N PHE A 396 15.27 7.03 18.03
CA PHE A 396 14.55 8.03 17.25
C PHE A 396 15.47 9.21 16.96
N LYS A 397 16.68 8.95 16.47
CA LYS A 397 17.42 10.02 15.81
C LYS A 397 16.56 10.48 14.64
N ASN A 398 16.07 11.72 14.72
CA ASN A 398 15.39 12.47 13.68
C ASN A 398 16.31 12.76 12.48
N ASP A 399 17.17 11.82 12.09
CA ASP A 399 18.26 12.03 11.13
C ASP A 399 17.96 11.38 9.79
N VAL A 400 16.74 11.53 9.28
CA VAL A 400 16.58 11.53 7.81
C VAL A 400 16.54 12.99 7.40
N THR A 401 17.69 13.65 7.51
CA THR A 401 17.92 15.00 6.97
C THR A 401 17.86 15.00 5.46
N GLU A 402 17.94 13.83 4.80
CA GLU A 402 17.89 13.70 3.36
C GLU A 402 17.13 12.44 2.87
N LYS A 403 16.26 12.60 1.87
CA LYS A 403 15.58 11.52 1.13
C LYS A 403 15.77 11.70 -0.37
N SER A 404 16.36 10.70 -1.02
CA SER A 404 16.44 10.69 -2.49
C SER A 404 15.07 10.44 -3.13
N VAL A 405 14.87 10.91 -4.37
CA VAL A 405 13.69 10.57 -5.19
C VAL A 405 13.52 9.06 -5.32
N SER A 406 14.60 8.31 -5.48
CA SER A 406 14.56 6.84 -5.54
C SER A 406 13.97 6.25 -4.24
N THR A 407 14.36 6.79 -3.08
CA THR A 407 13.80 6.40 -1.77
C THR A 407 12.32 6.77 -1.64
N LEU A 408 11.89 7.91 -2.18
CA LEU A 408 10.47 8.32 -2.19
C LEU A 408 9.59 7.41 -3.06
N LEU A 409 10.17 6.83 -4.10
CA LEU A 409 9.49 5.94 -5.03
C LEU A 409 9.48 4.48 -4.57
N SER A 410 10.39 4.12 -3.68
CA SER A 410 10.48 2.77 -3.13
C SER A 410 9.21 2.34 -2.41
N PHE A 411 8.73 1.14 -2.71
CA PHE A 411 7.55 0.47 -2.15
C PHE A 411 6.27 1.28 -2.28
N LEU A 412 6.17 2.17 -3.28
CA LEU A 412 5.00 3.00 -3.50
C LEU A 412 3.91 2.19 -4.23
N PRO A 413 2.63 2.21 -3.79
CA PRO A 413 1.53 1.59 -4.55
C PRO A 413 1.22 2.44 -5.79
N ILE A 414 1.93 2.15 -6.89
CA ILE A 414 1.94 2.96 -8.12
C ILE A 414 0.54 3.10 -8.71
N GLU A 415 -0.29 2.08 -8.58
CA GLU A 415 -1.68 2.03 -9.04
C GLU A 415 -2.55 3.16 -8.45
N HIS A 416 -2.21 3.67 -7.25
CA HIS A 416 -2.90 4.80 -6.62
C HIS A 416 -2.64 6.14 -7.32
N PHE A 417 -1.71 6.18 -8.26
CA PHE A 417 -1.29 7.39 -8.98
C PHE A 417 -1.71 7.39 -10.45
N ASN A 418 -2.36 6.33 -10.94
CA ASN A 418 -2.77 6.24 -12.34
C ASN A 418 -3.70 7.41 -12.74
N LYS A 419 -4.69 7.75 -11.89
CA LYS A 419 -5.61 8.87 -12.15
C LYS A 419 -4.91 10.22 -12.15
N GLU A 420 -3.90 10.40 -11.32
CA GLU A 420 -3.09 11.62 -11.28
C GLU A 420 -2.20 11.71 -12.51
N LEU A 421 -1.56 10.61 -12.91
CA LEU A 421 -0.71 10.54 -14.10
C LEU A 421 -1.51 10.77 -15.39
N GLU A 422 -2.77 10.31 -15.46
CA GLU A 422 -3.69 10.61 -16.58
C GLU A 422 -4.00 12.11 -16.73
N LYS A 423 -3.78 12.92 -15.69
CA LYS A 423 -4.00 14.39 -15.74
C LYS A 423 -2.81 15.15 -16.32
N PHE A 424 -1.67 14.47 -16.57
CA PHE A 424 -0.52 15.05 -17.24
C PHE A 424 -0.65 14.82 -18.75
N ASP A 425 -0.32 15.84 -19.53
CA ASP A 425 -0.32 15.72 -20.99
C ASP A 425 1.00 15.07 -21.40
N ILE A 426 0.93 13.81 -21.85
CA ILE A 426 2.10 13.01 -22.22
C ILE A 426 2.14 12.88 -23.74
N LYS A 427 3.09 13.56 -24.37
CA LYS A 427 3.34 13.43 -25.81
C LYS A 427 4.41 12.38 -26.07
N LYS A 428 4.04 11.34 -26.81
CA LYS A 428 4.99 10.29 -27.23
C LYS A 428 5.51 10.56 -28.63
N ILE A 429 6.81 10.42 -28.82
CA ILE A 429 7.48 10.54 -30.12
C ILE A 429 8.38 9.33 -30.31
N LYS A 430 8.27 8.66 -31.46
CA LYS A 430 9.20 7.59 -31.85
C LYS A 430 10.30 8.17 -32.73
N TYR A 431 11.54 7.95 -32.34
CA TYR A 431 12.72 8.36 -33.10
C TYR A 431 13.04 7.25 -34.11
N ASN A 432 12.85 7.52 -35.41
CA ASN A 432 13.08 6.51 -36.45
C ASN A 432 14.57 6.26 -36.64
N THR A 433 15.00 5.05 -36.34
CA THR A 433 16.35 4.56 -36.57
C THR A 433 16.33 3.45 -37.62
N ARG A 434 17.31 3.42 -38.52
CA ARG A 434 17.45 2.32 -39.50
C ARG A 434 17.89 1.01 -38.86
N TYR A 435 18.40 1.07 -37.64
CA TYR A 435 18.92 -0.07 -36.89
C TYR A 435 18.41 0.02 -35.46
N SER A 436 17.76 -1.05 -35.00
CA SER A 436 17.18 -1.12 -33.66
C SER A 436 18.21 -1.55 -32.63
N LEU A 437 18.04 -1.12 -31.38
CA LEU A 437 18.82 -1.58 -30.22
C LEU A 437 18.06 -2.65 -29.40
N GLU A 438 16.88 -3.08 -29.87
CA GLU A 438 16.04 -4.04 -29.18
C GLU A 438 16.65 -5.45 -29.07
N HIS A 439 17.56 -5.82 -29.98
CA HIS A 439 18.26 -7.11 -29.94
C HIS A 439 19.26 -7.21 -28.78
N ILE A 440 19.61 -6.09 -28.14
CA ILE A 440 20.54 -6.11 -27.00
C ILE A 440 19.86 -6.84 -25.84
N PRO A 441 20.50 -7.89 -25.30
CA PRO A 441 19.89 -8.75 -24.30
C PRO A 441 19.74 -8.03 -22.96
N ASN A 442 18.62 -8.28 -22.27
CA ASN A 442 18.43 -7.92 -20.86
C ASN A 442 19.10 -8.92 -19.90
N SER A 443 19.37 -10.14 -20.38
CA SER A 443 20.11 -11.16 -19.65
C SER A 443 20.97 -11.99 -20.60
N LYS A 444 22.16 -12.39 -20.17
CA LYS A 444 23.09 -13.24 -20.93
C LYS A 444 23.47 -14.46 -20.09
N LYS A 445 23.65 -15.59 -20.78
CA LYS A 445 24.17 -16.84 -20.25
C LYS A 445 25.70 -16.80 -20.19
N PHE A 446 26.26 -17.29 -19.10
CA PHE A 446 27.70 -17.44 -18.87
C PHE A 446 28.00 -18.86 -18.39
N VAL A 447 29.27 -19.25 -18.44
CA VAL A 447 29.76 -20.55 -17.96
C VAL A 447 31.00 -20.33 -17.10
N GLN A 448 31.01 -20.90 -15.90
CA GLN A 448 32.15 -20.88 -14.98
C GLN A 448 32.24 -22.25 -14.30
N ASN A 449 33.42 -22.87 -14.31
CA ASN A 449 33.65 -24.18 -13.67
C ASN A 449 32.61 -25.23 -14.10
N ASN A 450 32.30 -25.32 -15.39
CA ASN A 450 31.26 -26.19 -15.99
C ASN A 450 29.82 -25.96 -15.48
N LYS A 451 29.56 -24.88 -14.75
CA LYS A 451 28.21 -24.45 -14.36
C LYS A 451 27.73 -23.34 -15.28
N GLU A 452 26.55 -23.52 -15.84
CA GLU A 452 25.85 -22.47 -16.57
C GLU A 452 25.13 -21.54 -15.59
N TYR A 453 25.09 -20.24 -15.87
CA TYR A 453 24.33 -19.27 -15.09
C TYR A 453 23.94 -18.05 -15.94
N TYR A 454 23.03 -17.23 -15.42
CA TYR A 454 22.54 -16.04 -16.10
C TYR A 454 22.82 -14.78 -15.27
N GLU A 455 23.17 -13.69 -15.94
CA GLU A 455 23.27 -12.35 -15.34
C GLU A 455 22.24 -11.41 -15.96
N ASN A 456 21.65 -10.55 -15.13
CA ASN A 456 20.82 -9.44 -15.59
C ASN A 456 21.72 -8.28 -16.03
N LEU A 457 21.61 -7.92 -17.31
CA LEU A 457 22.40 -6.88 -17.96
C LEU A 457 21.64 -5.55 -18.12
N THR A 458 20.35 -5.51 -17.80
CA THR A 458 19.46 -4.36 -18.05
C THR A 458 20.00 -3.08 -17.41
N VAL A 459 20.40 -3.18 -16.15
CA VAL A 459 20.91 -2.05 -15.36
C VAL A 459 22.24 -1.53 -15.93
N PHE A 460 23.12 -2.41 -16.40
CA PHE A 460 24.37 -2.00 -17.05
C PHE A 460 24.13 -1.33 -18.40
N ASN A 461 23.19 -1.85 -19.21
CA ASN A 461 22.84 -1.28 -20.50
C ASN A 461 22.30 0.16 -20.35
N GLY A 462 21.53 0.42 -19.29
CA GLY A 462 21.00 1.75 -18.96
C GLY A 462 22.09 2.80 -18.74
N VAL A 463 23.19 2.44 -18.09
CA VAL A 463 24.32 3.35 -17.80
C VAL A 463 25.34 3.38 -18.93
N TYR A 464 25.53 2.27 -19.64
CA TYR A 464 26.56 2.13 -20.68
C TYR A 464 26.44 3.18 -21.78
N PHE A 465 25.25 3.37 -22.34
CA PHE A 465 25.08 4.22 -23.51
C PHE A 465 25.28 5.72 -23.23
N PRO A 466 24.68 6.30 -22.15
CA PRO A 466 25.03 7.64 -21.71
C PRO A 466 26.54 7.80 -21.45
N LEU A 467 27.15 6.85 -20.75
CA LEU A 467 28.58 6.91 -20.43
C LEU A 467 29.47 6.83 -21.68
N TYR A 468 29.11 6.00 -22.65
CA TYR A 468 29.79 5.91 -23.94
C TYR A 468 29.71 7.24 -24.70
N TYR A 469 28.58 7.94 -24.64
CA TYR A 469 28.45 9.29 -25.20
C TYR A 469 29.37 10.29 -24.50
N VAL A 470 29.33 10.35 -23.16
CA VAL A 470 30.20 11.21 -22.32
C VAL A 470 31.68 10.99 -22.64
N TYR A 471 32.10 9.72 -22.80
CA TYR A 471 33.45 9.37 -23.22
C TYR A 471 33.81 9.95 -24.60
N LYS A 472 32.93 9.81 -25.60
CA LYS A 472 33.19 10.32 -26.95
C LYS A 472 33.22 11.83 -27.07
N VAL A 473 32.51 12.55 -26.19
CA VAL A 473 32.59 14.02 -26.10
C VAL A 473 33.68 14.51 -25.14
N LYS A 474 34.57 13.62 -24.66
CA LYS A 474 35.71 13.92 -23.78
C LYS A 474 35.30 14.59 -22.45
N LYS A 475 34.20 14.13 -21.84
CA LYS A 475 33.71 14.61 -20.54
C LYS A 475 33.80 13.56 -19.42
N LEU A 476 34.64 12.53 -19.60
CA LEU A 476 34.73 11.40 -18.66
C LEU A 476 35.67 11.66 -17.48
N ASP A 477 36.50 12.71 -17.53
CA ASP A 477 37.56 12.98 -16.55
C ASP A 477 37.04 13.05 -15.10
N ASN A 478 35.90 13.68 -14.86
CA ASN A 478 35.32 13.80 -13.51
C ASN A 478 35.00 12.43 -12.90
N ILE A 479 34.46 11.50 -13.70
CA ILE A 479 34.11 10.16 -13.22
C ILE A 479 35.38 9.38 -12.86
N ILE A 480 36.41 9.44 -13.72
CA ILE A 480 37.69 8.77 -13.47
C ILE A 480 38.41 9.37 -12.27
N ASN A 481 38.40 10.70 -12.11
CA ASN A 481 39.00 11.38 -10.96
C ASN A 481 38.31 11.01 -9.65
N ASN A 482 36.98 10.87 -9.65
CA ASN A 482 36.23 10.40 -8.48
C ASN A 482 36.62 8.95 -8.12
N ILE A 483 36.73 8.05 -9.11
CA ILE A 483 37.19 6.67 -8.88
C ILE A 483 38.61 6.66 -8.32
N LYS A 484 39.54 7.44 -8.90
CA LYS A 484 40.91 7.59 -8.39
C LYS A 484 40.92 8.06 -6.93
N SER A 485 40.10 9.05 -6.59
CA SER A 485 39.99 9.55 -5.22
C SER A 485 39.50 8.46 -4.27
N ILE A 486 38.46 7.71 -4.64
CA ILE A 486 37.91 6.62 -3.83
C ILE A 486 38.97 5.53 -3.58
N VAL A 487 39.69 5.13 -4.64
CA VAL A 487 40.76 4.12 -4.56
C VAL A 487 41.93 4.61 -3.70
N ASN A 488 42.33 5.87 -3.84
CA ASN A 488 43.39 6.46 -3.01
C ASN A 488 42.98 6.55 -1.54
N SER A 489 41.72 6.87 -1.25
CA SER A 489 41.18 6.88 0.12
C SER A 489 41.15 5.48 0.76
N ALA A 490 41.12 4.41 -0.04
CA ALA A 490 41.23 3.03 0.46
C ALA A 490 42.59 2.70 1.09
N HIS A 491 43.58 3.59 0.96
CA HIS A 491 44.89 3.49 1.61
C HIS A 491 44.93 4.11 3.02
N SER A 492 43.88 4.83 3.43
CA SER A 492 43.69 5.21 4.84
C SER A 492 43.11 4.04 5.63
N GLU A 493 43.34 3.96 6.95
CA GLU A 493 42.80 2.91 7.85
C GLU A 493 41.26 2.91 7.98
N LEU A 494 40.54 3.44 6.99
CA LEU A 494 39.08 3.47 6.95
C LEU A 494 38.52 2.13 6.42
N PRO A 495 37.81 1.35 7.26
CA PRO A 495 37.28 0.02 6.90
C PRO A 495 36.32 0.02 5.70
N LYS A 496 35.74 1.19 5.37
CA LYS A 496 34.72 1.36 4.33
C LYS A 496 35.20 0.95 2.93
N PHE A 497 36.50 0.96 2.66
CA PHE A 497 37.06 0.69 1.33
C PHE A 497 37.91 -0.58 1.26
N ASP A 498 37.92 -1.40 2.31
CA ASP A 498 38.71 -2.65 2.33
C ASP A 498 38.34 -3.60 1.19
N PHE A 499 37.08 -3.60 0.75
CA PHE A 499 36.59 -4.40 -0.38
C PHE A 499 37.28 -4.08 -1.71
N LEU A 500 37.88 -2.89 -1.86
CA LEU A 500 38.63 -2.50 -3.07
C LEU A 500 40.03 -3.12 -3.12
N LYS A 501 40.59 -3.55 -1.98
CA LYS A 501 41.98 -4.04 -1.89
C LYS A 501 42.23 -5.24 -2.81
N GLU A 502 41.31 -6.21 -2.82
CA GLU A 502 41.43 -7.44 -3.62
C GLU A 502 41.34 -7.20 -5.14
N LYS A 503 40.77 -6.08 -5.58
CA LYS A 503 40.62 -5.71 -7.00
C LYS A 503 41.45 -4.51 -7.42
N LYS A 504 42.39 -4.06 -6.58
CA LYS A 504 43.19 -2.86 -6.83
C LYS A 504 43.88 -2.88 -8.19
N GLU A 505 44.57 -3.97 -8.53
CA GLU A 505 45.29 -4.09 -9.81
C GLU A 505 44.35 -3.96 -11.01
N TRP A 506 43.19 -4.63 -10.95
CA TRP A 506 42.19 -4.57 -12.00
C TRP A 506 41.60 -3.15 -12.14
N ILE A 507 41.35 -2.45 -11.02
CA ILE A 507 40.87 -1.07 -11.03
C ILE A 507 41.91 -0.14 -11.66
N MET A 508 43.17 -0.29 -11.28
CA MET A 508 44.28 0.49 -11.85
C MET A 508 44.45 0.21 -13.35
N GLN A 509 44.23 -1.02 -13.79
CA GLN A 509 44.22 -1.36 -15.21
C GLN A 509 43.10 -0.62 -15.96
N VAL A 510 41.88 -0.53 -15.41
CA VAL A 510 40.78 0.24 -16.04
C VAL A 510 41.14 1.73 -16.16
N ILE A 511 41.77 2.29 -15.12
CA ILE A 511 42.26 3.67 -15.12
C ILE A 511 43.36 3.88 -16.17
N GLU A 512 44.32 2.96 -16.26
CA GLU A 512 45.40 3.02 -17.25
C GLU A 512 44.86 2.89 -18.69
N GLU A 513 43.89 2.01 -18.92
CA GLU A 513 43.20 1.89 -20.21
C GLU A 513 42.51 3.21 -20.62
N TYR A 514 41.96 3.96 -19.66
CA TYR A 514 41.43 5.31 -19.88
C TYR A 514 42.49 6.30 -20.32
N GLU A 515 43.61 6.38 -19.59
CA GLU A 515 44.71 7.29 -19.88
C GLU A 515 45.33 7.03 -21.25
N LYS A 516 45.41 5.75 -21.65
CA LYS A 516 45.84 5.32 -22.99
C LYS A 516 44.78 5.50 -24.08
N LYS A 517 43.60 6.06 -23.77
CA LYS A 517 42.44 6.26 -24.66
C LYS A 517 41.93 4.96 -25.31
N LYS A 518 42.06 3.83 -24.61
CA LYS A 518 41.66 2.50 -25.07
C LYS A 518 40.64 1.81 -24.15
N ILE A 519 40.03 2.56 -23.23
CA ILE A 519 39.08 2.04 -22.24
C ILE A 519 37.92 1.25 -22.86
N ASN A 520 37.64 0.08 -22.28
CA ASN A 520 36.37 -0.59 -22.48
C ASN A 520 35.31 0.01 -21.54
N ILE A 521 34.34 0.72 -22.10
CA ILE A 521 33.28 1.38 -21.32
C ILE A 521 32.44 0.39 -20.50
N LEU A 522 32.25 -0.86 -20.97
CA LEU A 522 31.55 -1.86 -20.17
C LEU A 522 32.33 -2.23 -18.90
N LYS A 523 33.68 -2.30 -18.96
CA LYS A 523 34.49 -2.50 -17.74
C LYS A 523 34.29 -1.35 -16.75
N LEU A 524 34.25 -0.12 -17.25
CA LEU A 524 34.01 1.05 -16.40
C LEU A 524 32.61 1.01 -15.76
N VAL A 525 31.58 0.64 -16.52
CA VAL A 525 30.22 0.47 -15.97
C VAL A 525 30.21 -0.58 -14.87
N LEU A 526 30.78 -1.76 -15.11
CA LEU A 526 30.87 -2.82 -14.10
C LEU A 526 31.60 -2.36 -12.83
N LEU A 527 32.69 -1.61 -12.99
CA LEU A 527 33.44 -1.01 -11.88
C LEU A 527 32.58 -0.02 -11.07
N MET A 528 31.88 0.90 -11.75
CA MET A 528 31.01 1.87 -11.09
C MET A 528 29.93 1.16 -10.25
N PHE A 529 29.28 0.15 -10.81
CA PHE A 529 28.31 -0.65 -10.06
C PHE A 529 28.92 -1.39 -8.87
N ALA A 530 30.12 -1.95 -9.03
CA ALA A 530 30.81 -2.63 -7.93
C ALA A 530 31.17 -1.69 -6.78
N ILE A 531 31.61 -0.46 -7.10
CA ILE A 531 31.89 0.59 -6.10
C ILE A 531 30.60 1.05 -5.41
N ASP A 532 29.56 1.37 -6.18
CA ASP A 532 28.30 1.90 -5.66
C ASP A 532 27.57 0.90 -4.74
N ASN A 533 27.70 -0.40 -5.02
CA ASN A 533 27.05 -1.47 -4.26
C ASN A 533 27.98 -2.17 -3.25
N GLN A 534 29.26 -1.78 -3.20
CA GLN A 534 30.33 -2.44 -2.42
C GLN A 534 30.35 -3.95 -2.64
N ASP A 535 30.28 -4.37 -3.90
CA ASP A 535 30.10 -5.76 -4.28
C ASP A 535 30.72 -6.07 -5.65
N PHE A 536 31.78 -6.87 -5.66
CA PHE A 536 32.47 -7.33 -6.87
C PHE A 536 31.97 -8.68 -7.40
N SER A 537 30.99 -9.32 -6.77
CA SER A 537 30.53 -10.66 -7.16
C SER A 537 30.08 -10.74 -8.61
N ARG A 538 29.26 -9.79 -9.08
CA ARG A 538 28.85 -9.73 -10.49
C ARG A 538 30.02 -9.45 -11.43
N LEU A 539 30.99 -8.63 -11.01
CA LEU A 539 32.19 -8.35 -11.81
C LEU A 539 33.05 -9.61 -11.97
N ASN A 540 33.14 -10.45 -10.94
CA ASN A 540 33.84 -11.74 -11.00
C ASN A 540 33.16 -12.75 -11.94
N GLN A 541 31.82 -12.67 -12.03
CA GLN A 541 31.00 -13.54 -12.86
C GLN A 541 30.90 -13.06 -14.33
N ILE A 542 30.89 -11.76 -14.60
CA ILE A 542 30.80 -11.24 -15.97
C ILE A 542 32.18 -11.23 -16.63
N GLN A 543 32.62 -12.38 -17.12
CA GLN A 543 33.92 -12.56 -17.76
C GLN A 543 33.93 -12.12 -19.23
N GLU A 544 32.84 -12.34 -19.96
CA GLU A 544 32.68 -11.99 -21.37
C GLU A 544 31.95 -10.65 -21.55
N ILE A 545 32.70 -9.63 -21.94
CA ILE A 545 32.22 -8.24 -22.03
C ILE A 545 32.04 -7.83 -23.51
N ASP A 546 31.10 -8.49 -24.20
CA ASP A 546 30.96 -8.42 -25.67
C ASP A 546 29.52 -8.29 -26.19
N TRP A 547 28.51 -8.17 -25.31
CA TRP A 547 27.09 -8.14 -25.71
C TRP A 547 26.63 -6.82 -26.35
N ILE A 548 27.53 -5.84 -26.49
CA ILE A 548 27.28 -4.58 -27.20
C ILE A 548 28.29 -4.43 -28.34
N SER A 549 27.79 -4.41 -29.57
CA SER A 549 28.61 -4.35 -30.77
C SER A 549 29.06 -2.92 -31.12
N LYS A 550 30.02 -2.82 -32.05
CA LYS A 550 30.43 -1.53 -32.64
C LYS A 550 29.27 -0.84 -33.36
N LYS A 551 28.36 -1.60 -33.98
CA LYS A 551 27.20 -1.06 -34.71
C LYS A 551 26.15 -0.48 -33.74
N ASP A 552 25.97 -1.11 -32.59
CA ASP A 552 25.10 -0.62 -31.52
C ASP A 552 25.60 0.73 -31.01
N ASN A 553 26.91 0.83 -30.75
CA ASN A 553 27.58 2.06 -30.37
C ASN A 553 27.42 3.19 -31.40
N GLN A 554 27.61 2.88 -32.69
CA GLN A 554 27.41 3.85 -33.76
C GLN A 554 25.96 4.34 -33.84
N THR A 555 25.00 3.44 -33.61
CA THR A 555 23.58 3.76 -33.63
C THR A 555 23.20 4.66 -32.46
N ALA A 556 23.55 4.28 -31.23
CA ALA A 556 23.32 5.10 -30.04
C ALA A 556 23.98 6.48 -30.18
N MET A 557 25.20 6.55 -30.72
CA MET A 557 25.90 7.81 -30.95
C MET A 557 25.18 8.71 -31.96
N LYS A 558 24.64 8.15 -33.04
CA LYS A 558 23.84 8.92 -34.01
C LYS A 558 22.58 9.48 -33.36
N ILE A 559 21.91 8.70 -32.52
CA ILE A 559 20.72 9.13 -31.80
C ILE A 559 21.07 10.27 -30.83
N PHE A 560 22.06 10.07 -29.95
CA PHE A 560 22.45 11.11 -28.99
C PHE A 560 22.92 12.40 -29.67
N LYS A 561 23.71 12.32 -30.75
CA LYS A 561 24.12 13.52 -31.51
C LYS A 561 22.94 14.23 -32.20
N GLY A 562 21.88 13.49 -32.54
CA GLY A 562 20.66 14.05 -33.10
C GLY A 562 19.73 14.68 -32.05
N LEU A 563 19.89 14.32 -30.77
CA LEU A 563 19.03 14.78 -29.67
C LEU A 563 19.69 15.82 -28.77
N LEU A 564 20.98 15.64 -28.47
CA LEU A 564 21.73 16.42 -27.48
C LEU A 564 22.60 17.47 -28.17
N SER A 565 22.63 18.67 -27.59
CA SER A 565 23.57 19.71 -27.99
C SER A 565 24.97 19.49 -27.40
N ASN A 566 25.93 20.29 -27.84
CA ASN A 566 27.28 20.31 -27.27
C ASN A 566 27.32 20.90 -25.84
N LYS A 567 26.27 21.65 -25.44
CA LYS A 567 26.13 22.29 -24.11
C LYS A 567 25.27 21.42 -23.18
N CYS A 568 25.64 20.15 -23.06
CA CYS A 568 25.04 19.20 -22.12
C CYS A 568 25.91 19.01 -20.87
N GLU A 569 25.25 18.81 -19.73
CA GLU A 569 25.84 18.43 -18.44
C GLU A 569 25.18 17.13 -17.98
N PHE A 570 25.97 16.12 -17.66
CA PHE A 570 25.48 14.80 -17.24
C PHE A 570 25.57 14.67 -15.72
N GLU A 571 24.72 13.81 -15.14
CA GLU A 571 24.75 13.47 -13.71
C GLU A 571 24.53 14.71 -12.80
N TYR A 572 23.55 15.55 -13.15
CA TYR A 572 23.27 16.81 -12.48
C TYR A 572 22.46 16.59 -11.20
N ASN A 573 23.01 16.99 -10.04
CA ASN A 573 22.34 16.86 -8.75
C ASN A 573 21.40 18.03 -8.47
N ILE A 574 20.22 17.73 -7.93
CA ILE A 574 19.26 18.69 -7.41
C ILE A 574 18.91 18.35 -5.96
N SER A 575 18.63 19.37 -5.16
CA SER A 575 18.17 19.20 -3.78
C SER A 575 17.17 20.30 -3.42
N LEU A 576 16.27 19.97 -2.49
CA LEU A 576 15.27 20.88 -1.94
C LEU A 576 15.20 20.66 -0.43
N LYS A 577 15.52 21.68 0.36
CA LYS A 577 15.22 21.68 1.80
C LYS A 577 13.75 22.04 1.99
N HIS A 578 12.93 21.07 2.35
CA HIS A 578 11.49 21.23 2.44
C HIS A 578 11.02 21.68 3.84
N LYS A 579 9.78 22.18 3.92
CA LYS A 579 9.18 22.74 5.15
C LYS A 579 9.03 21.73 6.28
N ASP A 580 9.10 20.43 5.99
CA ASP A 580 9.07 19.36 6.99
C ASP A 580 10.45 19.03 7.58
N GLY A 581 11.48 19.83 7.27
CA GLY A 581 12.84 19.65 7.77
C GLY A 581 13.67 18.61 7.01
N ILE A 582 13.10 17.94 6.00
CA ILE A 582 13.77 16.93 5.19
C ILE A 582 14.31 17.56 3.90
N THR A 583 15.54 17.20 3.51
CA THR A 583 16.11 17.54 2.21
C THR A 583 15.73 16.47 1.20
N TYR A 584 15.02 16.83 0.13
CA TYR A 584 14.70 15.92 -0.95
C TYR A 584 15.71 16.09 -2.08
N SER A 585 16.37 15.01 -2.50
CA SER A 585 17.43 15.06 -3.52
C SER A 585 17.16 14.17 -4.73
N GLY A 586 17.69 14.57 -5.87
CA GLY A 586 17.58 13.87 -7.13
C GLY A 586 18.84 14.01 -7.96
N ARG A 587 19.08 13.06 -8.86
CA ARG A 587 20.19 13.05 -9.80
C ARG A 587 19.64 12.88 -11.20
N ILE A 588 19.72 13.93 -11.99
CA ILE A 588 19.22 14.00 -13.37
C ILE A 588 20.31 13.47 -14.30
N ASP A 589 19.94 12.59 -15.24
CA ASP A 589 20.92 12.00 -16.15
C ASP A 589 21.60 13.03 -17.06
N CYS A 590 20.84 13.94 -17.66
CA CYS A 590 21.41 14.99 -18.51
C CYS A 590 20.56 16.28 -18.56
N VAL A 591 21.24 17.42 -18.43
CA VAL A 591 20.72 18.77 -18.66
C VAL A 591 21.31 19.32 -19.95
N ASP A 592 20.48 19.55 -20.96
CA ASP A 592 20.86 20.21 -22.21
C ASP A 592 20.47 21.68 -22.17
N TYR A 593 21.46 22.55 -21.94
CA TYR A 593 21.23 23.98 -21.76
C TYR A 593 20.84 24.70 -23.05
N GLN A 594 21.33 24.25 -24.20
CA GLN A 594 21.04 24.91 -25.47
C GLN A 594 19.64 24.57 -25.97
N ASN A 595 19.25 23.30 -25.87
CA ASN A 595 17.91 22.86 -26.26
C ASN A 595 16.87 23.08 -25.14
N LYS A 596 17.28 23.61 -23.99
CA LYS A 596 16.46 23.79 -22.78
C LYS A 596 15.69 22.51 -22.45
N THR A 597 16.40 21.39 -22.29
CA THR A 597 15.77 20.09 -22.05
C THR A 597 16.48 19.31 -20.94
N ILE A 598 15.71 18.80 -20.00
CA ILE A 598 16.12 17.83 -18.98
C ILE A 598 15.74 16.43 -19.48
N TRP A 599 16.72 15.55 -19.48
CA TRP A 599 16.62 14.18 -19.97
C TRP A 599 16.84 13.19 -18.84
N GLU A 600 15.98 12.17 -18.83
CA GLU A 600 16.13 10.95 -18.07
C GLU A 600 16.17 9.78 -19.06
N PHE A 601 17.27 9.04 -19.08
CA PHE A 601 17.52 7.96 -20.03
C PHE A 601 17.14 6.61 -19.44
N LYS A 602 16.43 5.81 -20.23
CA LYS A 602 16.08 4.44 -19.88
C LYS A 602 16.51 3.48 -20.98
N PHE A 603 16.83 2.25 -20.58
CA PHE A 603 17.07 1.14 -21.50
C PHE A 603 16.21 -0.05 -21.08
N ILE A 604 14.92 0.01 -21.43
CA ILE A 604 13.87 -0.87 -20.91
C ILE A 604 12.91 -1.29 -22.02
N GLU A 605 12.11 -2.34 -21.79
CA GLU A 605 11.10 -2.76 -22.77
C GLU A 605 9.94 -1.77 -22.88
N GLU A 606 9.52 -1.19 -21.76
CA GLU A 606 8.38 -0.26 -21.72
C GLU A 606 8.57 0.81 -20.62
N ILE A 607 8.16 2.05 -20.91
CA ILE A 607 8.13 3.12 -19.91
C ILE A 607 6.95 2.92 -18.95
N LEU A 608 7.29 2.43 -17.75
CA LEU A 608 6.36 2.28 -16.63
C LEU A 608 5.98 3.61 -15.93
N PRO A 609 4.84 3.67 -15.23
CA PRO A 609 4.40 4.86 -14.48
C PRO A 609 5.41 5.36 -13.44
N ILE A 610 6.20 4.46 -12.83
CA ILE A 610 7.23 4.83 -11.85
C ILE A 610 8.31 5.73 -12.45
N HIS A 611 8.68 5.53 -13.72
CA HIS A 611 9.65 6.38 -14.42
C HIS A 611 9.08 7.79 -14.65
N ARG A 612 7.77 7.89 -14.94
CA ARG A 612 7.08 9.19 -15.07
C ARG A 612 7.05 9.91 -13.73
N LEU A 613 6.75 9.20 -12.64
CA LEU A 613 6.79 9.77 -11.30
C LEU A 613 8.19 10.27 -10.93
N GLN A 614 9.25 9.54 -11.28
CA GLN A 614 10.64 9.98 -11.08
C GLN A 614 10.91 11.34 -11.74
N LEU A 615 10.61 11.47 -13.03
CA LEU A 615 10.82 12.73 -13.76
C LEU A 615 9.93 13.87 -13.22
N ILE A 616 8.68 13.57 -12.85
CA ILE A 616 7.77 14.54 -12.22
C ILE A 616 8.32 15.00 -10.87
N LEU A 617 8.89 14.11 -10.06
CA LEU A 617 9.50 14.47 -8.77
C LEU A 617 10.73 15.38 -8.96
N TYR A 618 11.58 15.12 -9.96
CA TYR A 618 12.66 16.05 -10.30
C TYR A 618 12.13 17.43 -10.67
N LYS A 619 11.06 17.50 -11.48
CA LYS A 619 10.41 18.77 -11.79
C LYS A 619 9.86 19.45 -10.54
N THR A 620 9.24 18.71 -9.63
CA THR A 620 8.69 19.27 -8.39
C THR A 620 9.79 19.83 -7.48
N ILE A 621 10.90 19.13 -7.31
CA ILE A 621 12.07 19.63 -6.56
C ILE A 621 12.57 20.95 -7.17
N ILE A 622 12.77 20.98 -8.50
CA ILE A 622 13.18 22.19 -9.22
C ILE A 622 12.16 23.31 -9.09
N TYR A 623 10.87 23.00 -9.14
CA TYR A 623 9.80 24.00 -9.05
C TYR A 623 9.72 24.63 -7.66
N LEU A 624 9.88 23.85 -6.61
CA LEU A 624 9.77 24.32 -5.23
C LEU A 624 10.98 25.13 -4.78
N ASP A 625 12.17 24.86 -5.31
CA ASP A 625 13.37 25.65 -5.05
C ASP A 625 13.42 26.89 -5.95
N GLU A 626 13.60 28.09 -5.37
CA GLU A 626 13.54 29.35 -6.12
C GLU A 626 14.67 29.51 -7.15
N GLN A 627 15.89 29.13 -6.79
CA GLN A 627 17.04 29.26 -7.67
C GLN A 627 16.97 28.27 -8.83
N LEU A 628 16.62 27.01 -8.53
CA LEU A 628 16.43 25.98 -9.56
C LEU A 628 15.24 26.30 -10.46
N ARG A 629 14.13 26.82 -9.90
CA ARG A 629 12.94 27.20 -10.66
C ARG A 629 13.29 28.25 -11.69
N GLU A 630 14.00 29.31 -11.30
CA GLU A 630 14.40 30.37 -12.22
C GLU A 630 15.39 29.86 -13.28
N LYS A 631 16.36 29.02 -12.87
CA LYS A 631 17.33 28.41 -13.78
C LYS A 631 16.68 27.53 -14.85
N PHE A 632 15.62 26.80 -14.50
CA PHE A 632 15.01 25.76 -15.35
C PHE A 632 13.56 26.04 -15.76
N LYS A 633 13.10 27.30 -15.66
CA LYS A 633 11.72 27.70 -15.95
C LYS A 633 11.23 27.30 -17.35
N ASP A 634 12.09 27.47 -18.35
CA ASP A 634 11.78 27.20 -19.77
C ASP A 634 12.18 25.79 -20.22
N PHE A 635 12.63 24.93 -19.32
CA PHE A 635 13.14 23.61 -19.69
C PHE A 635 12.01 22.60 -19.89
N LYS A 636 12.12 21.79 -20.94
CA LYS A 636 11.27 20.61 -21.19
C LYS A 636 11.80 19.41 -20.41
N TYR A 637 10.91 18.51 -19.99
CA TYR A 637 11.26 17.32 -19.20
C TYR A 637 10.90 16.09 -20.02
N CYS A 638 11.91 15.26 -20.30
CA CYS A 638 11.79 14.16 -21.26
C CYS A 638 12.29 12.84 -20.65
N LEU A 639 11.47 11.79 -20.76
CA LEU A 639 11.92 10.42 -20.62
C LEU A 639 12.34 9.92 -22.00
N PHE A 640 13.54 9.35 -22.13
CA PHE A 640 13.97 8.74 -23.37
C PHE A 640 14.32 7.26 -23.16
N ASN A 641 13.49 6.37 -23.70
CA ASN A 641 13.79 4.96 -23.77
C ASN A 641 14.62 4.66 -25.03
N LEU A 642 15.93 4.58 -24.84
CA LEU A 642 16.89 4.33 -25.92
C LEU A 642 16.68 2.97 -26.59
N LYS A 643 16.26 1.94 -25.83
CA LYS A 643 16.06 0.59 -26.37
C LYS A 643 15.00 0.56 -27.47
N LYS A 644 13.86 1.22 -27.23
CA LYS A 644 12.74 1.33 -28.17
C LYS A 644 12.80 2.56 -29.08
N SER A 645 13.79 3.44 -28.86
CA SER A 645 13.88 4.76 -29.52
C SER A 645 12.62 5.59 -29.32
N GLU A 646 12.09 5.62 -28.08
CA GLU A 646 10.84 6.30 -27.72
C GLU A 646 11.08 7.43 -26.73
N ILE A 647 10.51 8.60 -27.00
CA ILE A 647 10.58 9.79 -26.15
C ILE A 647 9.19 10.11 -25.62
N GLU A 648 9.07 10.32 -24.31
CA GLU A 648 7.87 10.87 -23.68
C GLU A 648 8.17 12.27 -23.13
N TYR A 649 7.44 13.26 -23.62
CA TYR A 649 7.39 14.60 -23.04
C TYR A 649 6.27 14.67 -22.02
N ILE A 650 6.57 15.12 -20.81
CA ILE A 650 5.57 15.29 -19.77
C ILE A 650 5.29 16.78 -19.60
N ASN A 651 4.16 17.23 -20.15
CA ASN A 651 3.61 18.56 -19.91
C ASN A 651 2.82 18.57 -18.59
N TYR A 652 2.96 19.62 -17.81
CA TYR A 652 2.42 19.69 -16.46
C TYR A 652 1.68 21.01 -16.18
N ILE A 653 0.91 21.01 -15.09
CA ILE A 653 0.23 22.19 -14.53
C ILE A 653 0.70 22.32 -13.08
N GLU A 654 1.24 23.48 -12.71
CA GLU A 654 1.98 23.71 -11.45
C GLU A 654 1.26 23.22 -10.16
N PRO A 655 -0.01 23.56 -9.90
CA PRO A 655 -0.77 23.05 -8.76
C PRO A 655 -0.77 21.51 -8.62
N LYS A 656 -0.68 20.78 -9.73
CA LYS A 656 -0.71 19.30 -9.72
C LYS A 656 0.60 18.70 -9.19
N LEU A 657 1.74 19.38 -9.38
CA LEU A 657 3.06 18.89 -8.95
C LEU A 657 3.14 18.81 -7.43
N VAL A 658 2.78 19.91 -6.75
CA VAL A 658 2.84 20.01 -5.29
C VAL A 658 1.85 19.05 -4.62
N SER A 659 0.63 18.96 -5.16
CA SER A 659 -0.38 18.00 -4.67
C SER A 659 0.11 16.55 -4.75
N LEU A 660 0.71 16.16 -5.89
CA LEU A 660 1.27 14.82 -6.07
C LEU A 660 2.43 14.54 -5.11
N PHE A 661 3.34 15.50 -4.96
CA PHE A 661 4.48 15.39 -4.05
C PHE A 661 4.04 15.21 -2.59
N ASN A 662 3.10 16.03 -2.13
CA ASN A 662 2.54 15.93 -0.78
C ASN A 662 1.82 14.58 -0.58
N LYS A 663 1.11 14.07 -1.61
CA LYS A 663 0.49 12.74 -1.55
C LYS A 663 1.54 11.63 -1.39
N ILE A 664 2.65 11.69 -2.14
CA ILE A 664 3.76 10.72 -2.03
C ILE A 664 4.39 10.79 -0.64
N ILE A 665 4.72 11.99 -0.14
CA ILE A 665 5.27 12.18 1.21
C ILE A 665 4.31 11.62 2.26
N LYS A 666 3.01 11.92 2.16
CA LYS A 666 1.99 11.41 3.09
C LYS A 666 1.93 9.89 3.11
N ILE A 667 1.93 9.24 1.95
CA ILE A 667 1.96 7.77 1.88
C ILE A 667 3.24 7.23 2.51
N GLN A 668 4.41 7.82 2.23
CA GLN A 668 5.68 7.39 2.80
C GLN A 668 5.75 7.62 4.33
N LYS A 669 5.08 8.64 4.87
CA LYS A 669 4.94 8.85 6.33
C LYS A 669 3.98 7.83 6.96
N ASN A 670 2.87 7.51 6.28
CA ASN A 670 1.82 6.63 6.79
C ASN A 670 2.09 5.13 6.60
N LYS A 671 3.15 4.74 5.86
CA LYS A 671 3.55 3.32 5.72
C LYS A 671 3.75 2.61 7.06
N ASN A 672 4.11 3.36 8.10
CA ASN A 672 4.36 2.82 9.43
C ASN A 672 3.15 2.91 10.39
N SER A 673 2.01 3.45 9.94
CA SER A 673 0.81 3.66 10.77
C SER A 673 -0.42 2.87 10.33
N LEU A 674 -0.28 1.95 9.36
CA LEU A 674 -1.35 1.02 8.95
C LEU A 674 -1.55 -0.09 9.99
N ASN A 675 -1.96 0.30 11.19
CA ASN A 675 -2.60 -0.62 12.12
C ASN A 675 -4.03 -0.86 11.63
N ASN A 676 -4.20 -1.97 10.90
CA ASN A 676 -5.49 -2.48 10.44
C ASN A 676 -6.40 -2.78 11.64
N LYS A 677 -7.20 -1.80 12.07
CA LYS A 677 -8.27 -2.06 13.03
C LYS A 677 -9.37 -2.86 12.35
N GLN A 678 -9.92 -3.83 13.07
CA GLN A 678 -11.01 -4.69 12.58
C GLN A 678 -12.22 -3.86 12.13
N ASP A 679 -12.55 -2.79 12.85
CA ASP A 679 -13.66 -1.89 12.52
C ASP A 679 -13.53 -1.25 11.12
N ASP A 680 -12.32 -0.84 10.73
CA ASP A 680 -12.06 -0.24 9.41
C ASP A 680 -12.23 -1.28 8.27
N PHE A 681 -11.86 -2.54 8.54
CA PHE A 681 -12.05 -3.63 7.59
C PHE A 681 -13.54 -3.94 7.39
N GLU A 682 -14.31 -4.03 8.47
CA GLU A 682 -15.75 -4.33 8.37
C GLU A 682 -16.53 -3.23 7.63
N ILE A 683 -16.19 -1.97 7.87
CA ILE A 683 -16.73 -0.81 7.13
C ILE A 683 -16.41 -0.95 5.64
N TYR A 684 -15.15 -1.20 5.30
CA TYR A 684 -14.72 -1.37 3.92
C TYR A 684 -15.49 -2.48 3.19
N ILE A 685 -15.61 -3.66 3.81
CA ILE A 685 -16.34 -4.80 3.23
C ILE A 685 -17.81 -4.43 2.99
N ASN A 686 -18.46 -3.78 3.95
CA ASN A 686 -19.85 -3.32 3.81
C ASN A 686 -20.04 -2.32 2.66
N GLU A 687 -19.10 -1.38 2.47
CA GLU A 687 -19.11 -0.45 1.35
C GLU A 687 -18.99 -1.16 -0.01
N VAL A 688 -18.11 -2.15 -0.11
CA VAL A 688 -17.96 -2.98 -1.32
C VAL A 688 -19.25 -3.73 -1.62
N ILE A 689 -19.81 -4.43 -0.63
CA ILE A 689 -21.05 -5.21 -0.78
C ILE A 689 -22.20 -4.30 -1.22
N SER A 690 -22.36 -3.14 -0.59
CA SER A 690 -23.38 -2.14 -0.93
C SER A 690 -23.27 -1.68 -2.39
N ARG A 691 -22.05 -1.39 -2.89
CA ARG A 691 -21.79 -1.02 -4.29
C ARG A 691 -22.14 -2.14 -5.28
N LEU A 692 -21.87 -3.39 -4.92
CA LEU A 692 -22.18 -4.54 -5.76
C LEU A 692 -23.70 -4.84 -5.82
N GLN A 693 -24.41 -4.66 -4.70
CA GLN A 693 -25.86 -4.90 -4.60
C GLN A 693 -26.70 -3.81 -5.31
N THR A 694 -26.29 -2.54 -5.25
CA THR A 694 -27.06 -1.39 -5.80
C THR A 694 -27.30 -1.42 -7.32
N LYS A 695 -26.63 -2.30 -8.09
CA LYS A 695 -26.80 -2.37 -9.56
C LYS A 695 -27.47 -3.64 -10.10
N VAL A 696 -27.65 -4.68 -9.29
CA VAL A 696 -28.49 -5.84 -9.67
C VAL A 696 -29.96 -5.41 -9.77
N PHE A 697 -30.37 -4.48 -8.91
CA PHE A 697 -31.70 -3.87 -8.94
C PHE A 697 -31.95 -3.02 -10.21
N HIS A 698 -30.92 -2.40 -10.80
CA HIS A 698 -31.07 -1.61 -12.02
C HIS A 698 -31.14 -2.43 -13.31
N LYS A 699 -30.72 -3.71 -13.29
CA LYS A 699 -30.71 -4.59 -14.47
C LYS A 699 -31.86 -5.61 -14.51
N LEU A 700 -32.41 -6.02 -13.36
CA LEU A 700 -33.56 -6.94 -13.30
C LEU A 700 -34.93 -6.27 -13.41
N VAL A 701 -35.00 -4.94 -13.27
CA VAL A 701 -36.24 -4.18 -13.56
C VAL A 701 -36.29 -3.83 -15.05
N ASN A 702 -36.38 -4.87 -15.90
CA ASN A 702 -36.55 -4.69 -17.34
C ASN A 702 -38.04 -4.64 -17.72
N LYS A 703 -38.43 -3.46 -18.20
CA LYS A 703 -39.59 -3.04 -19.00
C LYS A 703 -41.04 -3.37 -18.57
N LYS A 704 -41.37 -4.45 -17.85
CA LYS A 704 -42.78 -4.74 -17.49
C LYS A 704 -43.18 -4.24 -16.09
N THR A 705 -42.38 -4.49 -15.06
CA THR A 705 -42.65 -4.00 -13.69
C THR A 705 -42.43 -2.50 -13.50
N ARG A 706 -41.76 -1.82 -14.44
CA ARG A 706 -41.62 -0.36 -14.40
C ARG A 706 -42.91 0.38 -14.77
N PHE A 707 -43.89 -0.31 -15.37
CA PHE A 707 -45.22 0.24 -15.64
C PHE A 707 -46.17 -0.02 -14.46
N ASP A 708 -46.16 -1.24 -13.90
CA ASP A 708 -47.05 -1.61 -12.80
C ASP A 708 -46.63 -1.06 -11.42
N ILE A 709 -45.32 -0.97 -11.15
CA ILE A 709 -44.82 -0.30 -9.93
C ILE A 709 -45.01 1.21 -10.04
N ASN A 710 -44.87 1.80 -11.23
CA ASN A 710 -45.23 3.21 -11.40
C ASN A 710 -46.74 3.44 -11.24
N LEU A 711 -47.62 2.48 -11.55
CA LEU A 711 -49.06 2.61 -11.30
C LEU A 711 -49.44 2.38 -9.83
N SER A 712 -48.71 1.55 -9.07
CA SER A 712 -48.95 1.38 -7.62
C SER A 712 -48.27 2.44 -6.76
N PHE A 713 -47.05 2.88 -7.11
CA PHE A 713 -46.38 4.04 -6.49
C PHE A 713 -47.07 5.36 -6.86
N SER A 714 -47.53 5.55 -8.10
CA SER A 714 -48.24 6.80 -8.48
C SER A 714 -49.66 6.89 -7.91
N LYS A 715 -50.26 5.78 -7.46
CA LYS A 715 -51.52 5.80 -6.71
C LYS A 715 -51.34 6.21 -5.25
N GLN A 716 -50.19 5.91 -4.62
CA GLN A 716 -49.87 6.42 -3.28
C GLN A 716 -49.23 7.82 -3.26
N PHE A 717 -48.63 8.27 -4.37
CA PHE A 717 -47.97 9.60 -4.45
C PHE A 717 -48.79 10.70 -5.13
N LYS A 718 -50.09 10.49 -5.39
CA LYS A 718 -50.98 11.58 -5.83
C LYS A 718 -51.35 12.57 -4.72
N ASN A 719 -51.13 12.23 -3.45
CA ASN A 719 -51.42 13.12 -2.31
C ASN A 719 -50.19 13.73 -1.62
N HIS A 720 -49.00 13.70 -2.24
CA HIS A 720 -47.80 14.29 -1.62
C HIS A 720 -47.88 15.83 -1.49
N LYS A 721 -48.63 16.49 -2.38
CA LYS A 721 -48.89 17.95 -2.32
C LYS A 721 -49.97 18.31 -1.29
N GLU A 722 -50.89 17.39 -0.98
CA GLU A 722 -51.95 17.57 0.03
C GLU A 722 -51.45 17.23 1.43
N LEU A 723 -50.74 16.10 1.61
CA LEU A 723 -50.16 15.69 2.89
C LEU A 723 -49.12 16.72 3.40
N MET A 724 -48.32 17.29 2.50
CA MET A 724 -47.37 18.37 2.85
C MET A 724 -48.07 19.70 3.17
N LYS A 725 -49.22 19.98 2.54
CA LYS A 725 -50.06 21.14 2.89
C LYS A 725 -50.77 20.94 4.23
N GLU A 726 -51.15 19.70 4.56
CA GLU A 726 -51.71 19.33 5.87
C GLU A 726 -50.66 19.42 6.98
N MET A 727 -49.45 18.89 6.78
CA MET A 727 -48.38 18.96 7.81
C MET A 727 -47.92 20.40 8.10
N ILE A 728 -47.85 21.26 7.09
CA ILE A 728 -47.60 22.70 7.28
C ILE A 728 -48.81 23.38 7.94
N LYS A 729 -50.05 22.92 7.70
CA LYS A 729 -51.25 23.42 8.38
C LYS A 729 -51.30 23.04 9.87
N THR A 730 -50.85 21.85 10.26
CA THR A 730 -50.97 21.31 11.62
C THR A 730 -49.88 21.77 12.59
N SER A 731 -48.73 22.26 12.11
CA SER A 731 -47.76 22.90 12.99
C SER A 731 -48.21 24.35 13.25
N GLU A 732 -48.67 24.62 14.47
CA GLU A 732 -48.51 25.94 15.10
C GLU A 732 -47.05 26.41 14.92
N ASP A 733 -46.76 27.71 14.96
CA ASP A 733 -45.46 28.35 14.59
C ASP A 733 -44.25 27.85 15.40
N LYS A 734 -43.92 26.57 15.28
CA LYS A 734 -42.92 25.80 16.01
C LYS A 734 -41.85 25.37 15.03
N TYR A 735 -40.67 25.95 15.17
CA TYR A 735 -39.54 25.63 14.32
C TYR A 735 -38.23 25.77 15.07
N VAL A 736 -37.19 25.16 14.51
CA VAL A 736 -35.83 25.33 14.99
C VAL A 736 -34.96 25.89 13.87
N ILE A 737 -34.03 26.77 14.24
CA ILE A 737 -32.96 27.20 13.34
C ILE A 737 -31.66 26.65 13.93
N ILE A 738 -30.85 26.01 13.08
CA ILE A 738 -29.60 25.38 13.47
C ILE A 738 -28.44 25.87 12.61
N ASP A 739 -27.25 25.86 13.19
CA ASP A 739 -25.98 26.07 12.48
C ASP A 739 -24.82 25.35 13.20
N PHE A 740 -23.76 25.05 12.46
CA PHE A 740 -22.58 24.33 12.96
C PHE A 740 -21.29 25.01 12.49
N GLU A 741 -20.40 25.32 13.43
CA GLU A 741 -19.00 25.60 13.08
C GLU A 741 -18.21 24.32 13.03
N THR A 742 -17.45 24.16 11.95
CA THR A 742 -16.67 22.95 11.70
C THR A 742 -15.25 23.27 11.25
N VAL A 743 -14.30 22.48 11.72
CA VAL A 743 -12.90 22.50 11.23
C VAL A 743 -12.73 21.65 9.96
N ASN A 744 -13.73 20.86 9.58
CA ASN A 744 -13.81 20.15 8.29
C ASN A 744 -15.25 19.73 7.95
N ASN A 745 -15.49 19.39 6.69
CA ASN A 745 -16.84 19.15 6.17
C ASN A 745 -17.56 17.88 6.67
N MET A 746 -16.97 17.03 7.54
CA MET A 746 -17.58 15.73 7.87
C MET A 746 -17.49 15.27 9.34
N TYR A 747 -16.39 15.54 10.07
CA TYR A 747 -16.13 14.92 11.39
C TYR A 747 -15.56 15.87 12.46
N GLY A 748 -15.50 17.17 12.18
CA GLY A 748 -14.88 18.17 13.07
C GLY A 748 -15.83 19.28 13.53
N VAL A 749 -16.97 18.96 14.14
CA VAL A 749 -17.87 19.99 14.69
C VAL A 749 -17.26 20.54 15.98
N ILE A 750 -17.05 21.86 16.02
CA ILE A 750 -16.43 22.57 17.16
C ILE A 750 -17.41 23.47 17.89
N GLN A 751 -18.46 23.94 17.22
CA GLN A 751 -19.57 24.67 17.83
C GLN A 751 -20.89 24.19 17.23
N PHE A 752 -21.93 24.16 18.04
CA PHE A 752 -23.29 23.93 17.58
C PHE A 752 -24.22 24.96 18.21
N ALA A 753 -25.02 25.61 17.37
CA ALA A 753 -26.05 26.54 17.81
C ALA A 753 -27.44 26.09 17.33
N MET A 754 -28.43 26.29 18.19
CA MET A 754 -29.84 26.05 17.87
C MET A 754 -30.73 27.00 18.64
N ILE A 755 -31.71 27.60 17.97
CA ILE A 755 -32.83 28.25 18.65
C ILE A 755 -34.12 27.50 18.35
N VAL A 756 -34.98 27.40 19.36
CA VAL A 756 -36.34 26.86 19.26
C VAL A 756 -37.28 28.04 19.36
N VAL A 757 -38.12 28.19 18.34
CA VAL A 757 -39.10 29.27 18.23
C VAL A 757 -40.48 28.66 18.28
N GLU A 758 -41.33 29.17 19.17
CA GLU A 758 -42.76 28.84 19.23
C GLU A 758 -43.55 30.15 19.24
N ASN A 759 -44.57 30.27 18.38
CA ASN A 759 -45.42 31.46 18.26
C ASN A 759 -44.62 32.76 18.03
N GLY A 760 -43.60 32.67 17.16
CA GLY A 760 -42.76 33.79 16.78
C GLY A 760 -41.81 34.28 17.87
N LYS A 761 -41.69 33.58 19.01
CA LYS A 761 -40.75 33.93 20.10
C LYS A 761 -39.76 32.80 20.34
N ILE A 762 -38.50 33.15 20.60
CA ILE A 762 -37.49 32.19 21.05
C ILE A 762 -37.89 31.67 22.43
N VAL A 763 -38.24 30.39 22.51
CA VAL A 763 -38.57 29.71 23.78
C VAL A 763 -37.36 28.98 24.36
N LYS A 764 -36.34 28.73 23.53
CA LYS A 764 -35.09 28.11 23.96
C LYS A 764 -33.96 28.45 23.00
N SER A 765 -32.77 28.68 23.55
CA SER A 765 -31.53 28.83 22.78
C SER A 765 -30.48 27.86 23.31
N PHE A 766 -29.62 27.42 22.40
CA PHE A 766 -28.48 26.56 22.66
C PHE A 766 -27.30 27.10 21.87
N ASN A 767 -26.16 27.25 22.55
CA ASN A 767 -24.90 27.65 21.95
C ASN A 767 -23.79 26.95 22.74
N GLU A 768 -23.22 25.88 22.18
CA GLU A 768 -22.26 25.05 22.90
C GLU A 768 -21.03 24.76 22.05
N TRP A 769 -19.87 24.88 22.70
CA TRP A 769 -18.59 24.43 22.17
C TRP A 769 -18.44 22.92 22.41
N LEU A 770 -18.09 22.19 21.35
CA LEU A 770 -18.10 20.73 21.31
C LEU A 770 -16.70 20.16 21.20
N LYS A 771 -16.54 18.95 21.73
CA LYS A 771 -15.35 18.13 21.49
C LYS A 771 -15.46 17.48 20.10
N PRO A 772 -14.53 17.73 19.17
CA PRO A 772 -14.52 17.09 17.86
C PRO A 772 -14.25 15.58 17.99
N SER A 773 -14.77 14.78 17.05
CA SER A 773 -14.68 13.30 17.10
C SER A 773 -14.34 12.70 15.73
N PRO A 774 -13.23 11.95 15.58
CA PRO A 774 -12.32 11.49 16.64
C PRO A 774 -11.27 12.52 17.08
N TRP A 775 -10.73 12.36 18.30
CA TRP A 775 -9.89 13.35 18.99
C TRP A 775 -8.43 13.44 18.48
N TRP A 776 -7.95 12.45 17.72
CA TRP A 776 -6.56 12.39 17.21
C TRP A 776 -6.34 13.14 15.88
N PHE A 777 -7.16 14.17 15.61
CA PHE A 777 -7.13 14.94 14.36
C PHE A 777 -6.18 16.17 14.42
N ASP A 778 -4.95 16.00 14.90
CA ASP A 778 -4.07 17.15 15.17
C ASP A 778 -3.57 17.88 13.89
N GLU A 779 -3.21 17.20 12.80
CA GLU A 779 -2.53 17.90 11.68
C GLU A 779 -3.44 18.69 10.72
N PHE A 780 -4.73 18.35 10.64
CA PHE A 780 -5.66 19.03 9.71
C PHE A 780 -6.31 20.27 10.36
N ILE A 781 -6.62 20.22 11.66
CA ILE A 781 -7.09 21.37 12.45
C ILE A 781 -6.05 22.50 12.42
N ILE A 782 -4.76 22.13 12.52
CA ILE A 782 -3.63 23.07 12.44
C ILE A 782 -3.55 23.81 11.08
N ASN A 783 -4.04 23.20 10.00
CA ASN A 783 -3.98 23.79 8.66
C ASN A 783 -5.27 24.52 8.24
N SER A 784 -6.42 24.20 8.83
CA SER A 784 -7.72 24.79 8.47
C SER A 784 -8.12 26.01 9.32
N VAL A 785 -7.49 26.25 10.47
CA VAL A 785 -7.66 27.48 11.28
C VAL A 785 -6.81 28.65 10.73
N ARG A 786 -5.99 28.40 9.70
CA ARG A 786 -5.27 29.42 8.93
C ARG A 786 -6.17 30.02 7.85
N ASP A 787 -7.19 30.76 8.24
CA ASP A 787 -7.68 31.84 7.37
C ASP A 787 -6.75 33.06 7.55
N GLU A 788 -6.58 33.84 6.48
CA GLU A 788 -5.50 34.81 6.23
C GLU A 788 -5.27 35.90 7.30
N GLU A 789 -6.07 35.94 8.37
CA GLU A 789 -5.99 36.94 9.44
C GLU A 789 -5.37 36.45 10.76
N ASN A 790 -5.24 35.13 11.03
CA ASN A 790 -4.69 34.63 12.31
C ASN A 790 -3.33 33.93 12.17
N GLN A 791 -2.27 34.62 12.61
CA GLN A 791 -0.86 34.18 12.58
C GLN A 791 -0.45 33.32 13.80
N LEU A 792 -1.27 32.35 14.21
CA LEU A 792 -0.93 31.50 15.37
C LEU A 792 0.07 30.39 15.01
N SER A 793 1.02 30.14 15.92
CA SER A 793 1.99 29.05 15.89
C SER A 793 1.36 27.68 16.23
N ILE A 794 2.08 26.59 15.92
CA ILE A 794 1.60 25.22 16.19
C ILE A 794 1.40 24.99 17.69
N GLU A 795 2.26 25.57 18.53
CA GLU A 795 2.16 25.48 19.99
C GLU A 795 0.91 26.20 20.52
N GLU A 796 0.59 27.39 19.99
CA GLU A 796 -0.60 28.16 20.37
C GLU A 796 -1.91 27.46 19.94
N ILE A 797 -1.92 26.77 18.79
CA ILE A 797 -3.08 25.99 18.32
C ILE A 797 -3.28 24.75 19.18
N GLN A 798 -2.19 24.09 19.60
CA GLN A 798 -2.27 22.96 20.53
C GLN A 798 -2.81 23.41 21.89
N GLU A 799 -2.35 24.54 22.40
CA GLU A 799 -2.86 25.13 23.65
C GLU A 799 -4.33 25.55 23.52
N TRP A 800 -4.71 26.19 22.41
CA TRP A 800 -6.11 26.51 22.07
C TRP A 800 -7.00 25.26 22.00
N SER A 801 -6.49 24.14 21.47
CA SER A 801 -7.27 22.89 21.33
C SER A 801 -7.60 22.22 22.68
N LEU A 802 -6.81 22.47 23.73
CA LEU A 802 -7.00 21.90 25.06
C LEU A 802 -8.33 22.33 25.69
N GLN A 803 -8.85 23.51 25.35
CA GLN A 803 -10.12 24.02 25.89
C GLN A 803 -11.35 23.16 25.49
N PHE A 804 -11.22 22.33 24.43
CA PHE A 804 -12.28 21.44 23.96
C PHE A 804 -12.15 20.00 24.52
N LYS A 805 -11.06 19.69 25.23
CA LYS A 805 -10.74 18.34 25.70
C LYS A 805 -11.80 17.74 26.62
N ASP A 806 -12.38 18.59 27.47
CA ASP A 806 -13.37 18.21 28.48
C ASP A 806 -14.82 18.52 28.06
N LYS A 807 -15.03 19.03 26.84
CA LYS A 807 -16.36 19.27 26.28
C LYS A 807 -17.02 17.96 25.85
N LEU A 808 -18.35 17.96 25.74
CA LEU A 808 -19.10 16.82 25.22
C LEU A 808 -19.02 16.78 23.69
N THR A 809 -19.11 15.58 23.12
CA THR A 809 -19.26 15.40 21.66
C THR A 809 -20.68 15.73 21.20
N LEU A 810 -20.85 16.02 19.90
CA LEU A 810 -22.18 16.28 19.31
C LEU A 810 -23.18 15.14 19.63
N LYS A 811 -22.76 13.88 19.55
CA LYS A 811 -23.62 12.72 19.86
C LYS A 811 -24.07 12.68 21.31
N GLN A 812 -23.22 13.12 22.25
CA GLN A 812 -23.57 13.19 23.66
C GLN A 812 -24.55 14.34 23.93
N TYR A 813 -24.29 15.53 23.36
CA TYR A 813 -25.18 16.68 23.48
C TYR A 813 -26.55 16.45 22.83
N PHE A 814 -26.57 15.81 21.66
CA PHE A 814 -27.80 15.61 20.89
C PHE A 814 -28.88 14.84 21.67
N LYS A 815 -28.50 14.02 22.66
CA LYS A 815 -29.45 13.35 23.56
C LYS A 815 -30.41 14.32 24.27
N ASN A 816 -29.98 15.56 24.51
CA ASN A 816 -30.72 16.58 25.25
C ASN A 816 -31.62 17.46 24.36
N ILE A 817 -31.45 17.38 23.02
CA ILE A 817 -32.16 18.22 22.05
C ILE A 817 -32.91 17.42 20.97
N LYS A 818 -32.75 16.09 20.94
CA LYS A 818 -33.40 15.19 19.98
C LYS A 818 -34.93 15.35 19.90
N ASP A 819 -35.56 15.83 20.98
CA ASP A 819 -37.01 15.97 21.06
C ASP A 819 -37.54 17.08 20.14
N TYR A 820 -36.67 18.00 19.69
CA TYR A 820 -36.99 19.00 18.65
C TYR A 820 -36.82 18.47 17.22
N PHE A 821 -36.32 17.24 17.04
CA PHE A 821 -36.16 16.57 15.74
C PHE A 821 -37.16 15.42 15.62
N ASN A 822 -38.42 15.73 15.89
CA ASN A 822 -39.47 14.73 16.12
C ASN A 822 -40.64 14.79 15.12
N GLY A 823 -40.57 15.69 14.14
CA GLY A 823 -41.62 15.93 13.16
C GLY A 823 -42.59 17.06 13.51
N ASP A 824 -42.63 17.49 14.77
CA ASP A 824 -43.49 18.59 15.25
C ASP A 824 -42.86 19.98 14.97
N TYR A 825 -41.54 20.03 14.81
CA TYR A 825 -40.78 21.24 14.47
C TYR A 825 -40.24 21.16 13.04
N VAL A 826 -40.33 22.27 12.31
CA VAL A 826 -39.61 22.42 11.04
C VAL A 826 -38.18 22.87 11.31
N VAL A 827 -37.20 22.20 10.70
CA VAL A 827 -35.77 22.51 10.88
C VAL A 827 -35.27 23.43 9.77
N TYR A 828 -34.80 24.63 10.12
CA TYR A 828 -34.22 25.59 9.19
C TYR A 828 -32.70 25.64 9.36
N ALA A 829 -31.98 25.70 8.24
CA ALA A 829 -30.54 25.95 8.23
C ALA A 829 -30.18 26.77 7.00
N HIS A 830 -29.15 27.62 7.09
CA HIS A 830 -28.75 28.43 5.93
C HIS A 830 -28.31 27.54 4.76
N ASN A 831 -27.48 26.54 5.06
CA ASN A 831 -27.03 25.55 4.11
C ASN A 831 -27.43 24.12 4.52
N ALA A 832 -28.73 23.81 4.52
CA ALA A 832 -29.22 22.52 5.00
C ALA A 832 -28.64 21.25 4.30
N ALA A 833 -28.00 21.38 3.13
CA ALA A 833 -27.24 20.28 2.52
C ALA A 833 -25.98 19.92 3.34
N PHE A 834 -25.38 20.93 3.97
CA PHE A 834 -24.29 20.78 4.92
C PHE A 834 -24.83 20.38 6.30
N ASP A 835 -25.61 21.25 6.93
CA ASP A 835 -26.01 21.10 8.35
C ASP A 835 -26.83 19.84 8.61
N VAL A 836 -27.85 19.59 7.78
CA VAL A 836 -28.75 18.45 7.98
C VAL A 836 -28.25 17.20 7.25
N SER A 837 -27.84 17.34 5.99
CA SER A 837 -27.51 16.17 5.16
C SER A 837 -26.07 15.67 5.32
N SER A 838 -25.13 16.52 5.78
CA SER A 838 -23.72 16.15 5.95
C SER A 838 -23.31 16.04 7.42
N VAL A 839 -23.79 16.91 8.31
CA VAL A 839 -23.44 16.86 9.74
C VAL A 839 -24.42 15.96 10.50
N ILE A 840 -25.71 16.30 10.53
CA ILE A 840 -26.71 15.54 11.28
C ILE A 840 -26.83 14.10 10.76
N LYS A 841 -26.97 13.89 9.45
CA LYS A 841 -27.17 12.54 8.89
C LYS A 841 -25.99 11.59 9.13
N ASN A 842 -24.76 12.11 9.14
CA ASN A 842 -23.56 11.27 9.28
C ASN A 842 -23.20 11.00 10.75
N GLN A 843 -23.44 11.96 11.64
CA GLN A 843 -23.03 11.85 13.05
C GLN A 843 -24.17 11.43 14.00
N LEU A 844 -25.43 11.57 13.58
CA LEU A 844 -26.61 11.36 14.43
C LEU A 844 -27.62 10.42 13.75
N ARG A 845 -28.10 9.43 14.51
CA ARG A 845 -29.22 8.56 14.10
C ARG A 845 -30.51 9.12 14.67
N ILE A 846 -31.30 9.82 13.85
CA ILE A 846 -32.59 10.38 14.27
C ILE A 846 -33.70 9.38 13.95
N ASN A 847 -34.46 9.01 14.98
CA ASN A 847 -35.45 7.93 14.92
C ASN A 847 -36.87 8.42 14.55
N LYS A 848 -37.00 9.59 13.93
CA LYS A 848 -38.26 10.21 13.52
C LYS A 848 -38.08 10.97 12.21
N ASP A 849 -39.14 11.04 11.42
CA ASP A 849 -39.19 11.84 10.21
C ASP A 849 -39.37 13.31 10.60
N PHE A 850 -38.68 14.22 9.92
CA PHE A 850 -38.89 15.66 10.11
C PHE A 850 -38.64 16.44 8.83
N ILE A 851 -39.28 17.60 8.72
CA ILE A 851 -39.13 18.50 7.58
C ILE A 851 -37.94 19.41 7.82
N PHE A 852 -37.14 19.66 6.78
CA PHE A 852 -36.10 20.67 6.84
C PHE A 852 -36.09 21.59 5.61
N VAL A 853 -35.69 22.83 5.83
CA VAL A 853 -35.69 23.91 4.84
C VAL A 853 -34.32 24.56 4.78
N CYS A 854 -33.79 24.69 3.56
CA CYS A 854 -32.57 25.43 3.28
C CYS A 854 -32.91 26.90 3.02
N THR A 855 -32.48 27.81 3.89
CA THR A 855 -32.86 29.23 3.76
C THR A 855 -32.22 29.87 2.51
N VAL A 856 -31.06 29.40 2.04
CA VAL A 856 -30.51 29.82 0.73
C VAL A 856 -31.49 29.55 -0.42
N GLN A 857 -32.14 28.38 -0.45
CA GLN A 857 -33.12 28.05 -1.50
C GLN A 857 -34.39 28.88 -1.36
N LEU A 858 -34.80 29.15 -0.12
CA LEU A 858 -35.94 30.01 0.19
C LEU A 858 -35.69 31.44 -0.30
N PHE A 859 -34.55 32.04 0.08
CA PHE A 859 -34.19 33.40 -0.33
C PHE A 859 -33.92 33.52 -1.84
N LYS A 860 -33.42 32.47 -2.51
CA LYS A 860 -33.33 32.45 -3.98
C LYS A 860 -34.68 32.61 -4.68
N LYS A 861 -35.77 32.17 -4.05
CA LYS A 861 -37.13 32.29 -4.59
C LYS A 861 -37.82 33.59 -4.19
N LEU A 862 -37.52 34.11 -3.01
CA LEU A 862 -38.12 35.33 -2.49
C LEU A 862 -37.40 36.59 -2.99
N LEU A 863 -36.06 36.54 -3.07
CA LEU A 863 -35.16 37.64 -3.41
C LEU A 863 -34.22 37.23 -4.58
N PRO A 864 -34.74 36.98 -5.79
CA PRO A 864 -33.95 36.45 -6.90
C PRO A 864 -32.87 37.42 -7.42
N ASN A 865 -33.00 38.72 -7.13
CA ASN A 865 -32.15 39.78 -7.69
C ASN A 865 -30.92 40.11 -6.82
N LEU A 866 -30.68 39.39 -5.71
CA LEU A 866 -29.45 39.55 -4.94
C LEU A 866 -28.26 38.95 -5.71
N GLU A 867 -27.09 39.59 -5.61
CA GLU A 867 -25.85 39.13 -6.25
C GLU A 867 -25.49 37.69 -5.86
N ASN A 868 -25.70 37.35 -4.59
CA ASN A 868 -25.65 36.00 -4.07
C ASN A 868 -26.54 35.89 -2.82
N HIS A 869 -26.71 34.67 -2.31
CA HIS A 869 -27.56 34.38 -1.16
C HIS A 869 -26.75 33.87 0.03
N LYS A 870 -25.49 34.33 0.17
CA LYS A 870 -24.71 34.13 1.40
C LYS A 870 -25.36 34.92 2.55
N LEU A 871 -25.15 34.48 3.79
CA LEU A 871 -25.81 35.06 4.96
C LEU A 871 -25.51 36.55 5.10
N ASN A 872 -24.24 36.96 4.94
CA ASN A 872 -23.84 38.38 4.96
C ASN A 872 -24.57 39.23 3.91
N THR A 873 -24.76 38.71 2.70
CA THR A 873 -25.44 39.44 1.62
C THR A 873 -26.92 39.62 1.93
N ILE A 874 -27.56 38.62 2.54
CA ILE A 874 -28.96 38.71 2.96
C ILE A 874 -29.11 39.63 4.18
N ALA A 875 -28.24 39.51 5.19
CA ALA A 875 -28.25 40.37 6.38
C ALA A 875 -28.08 41.84 6.00
N ASN A 876 -27.15 42.15 5.09
CA ASN A 876 -26.94 43.50 4.56
C ASN A 876 -28.17 44.04 3.81
N HIS A 877 -28.88 43.20 3.05
CA HIS A 877 -30.13 43.62 2.38
C HIS A 877 -31.20 44.09 3.38
N PHE A 878 -31.22 43.50 4.58
CA PHE A 878 -32.13 43.86 5.66
C PHE A 878 -31.51 44.82 6.70
N ASN A 879 -30.32 45.39 6.43
CA ASN A 879 -29.58 46.28 7.35
C ASN A 879 -29.28 45.66 8.73
N ILE A 880 -29.08 44.34 8.80
CA ILE A 880 -28.71 43.63 10.04
C ILE A 880 -27.20 43.41 10.05
N LYS A 881 -26.53 43.90 11.11
CA LYS A 881 -25.09 43.68 11.34
C LYS A 881 -24.90 42.54 12.33
N PHE A 882 -24.01 41.60 12.02
CA PHE A 882 -23.63 40.51 12.92
C PHE A 882 -22.19 40.08 12.66
N ASN A 883 -21.64 39.31 13.59
CA ASN A 883 -20.33 38.69 13.43
C ASN A 883 -20.49 37.32 12.78
N HIS A 884 -20.05 37.17 11.54
CA HIS A 884 -20.03 35.89 10.85
C HIS A 884 -18.91 35.00 11.43
N HIS A 885 -19.07 33.68 11.41
CA HIS A 885 -18.19 32.67 12.06
C HIS A 885 -18.46 32.42 13.55
N ASP A 886 -19.65 32.79 14.04
CA ASP A 886 -20.21 32.30 15.30
C ASP A 886 -21.56 31.66 14.97
N ALA A 887 -21.66 30.33 15.15
CA ALA A 887 -22.87 29.58 14.84
C ALA A 887 -24.13 30.20 15.48
N TYR A 888 -24.00 30.80 16.67
CA TYR A 888 -25.15 31.43 17.33
C TYR A 888 -25.56 32.76 16.70
N ALA A 889 -24.59 33.57 16.30
CA ALA A 889 -24.86 34.81 15.58
C ALA A 889 -25.52 34.52 14.22
N ASP A 890 -25.05 33.50 13.52
CA ASP A 890 -25.59 33.05 12.24
C ASP A 890 -27.06 32.59 12.37
N VAL A 891 -27.39 31.82 13.41
CA VAL A 891 -28.76 31.41 13.73
C VAL A 891 -29.66 32.60 14.08
N MET A 892 -29.16 33.53 14.89
CA MET A 892 -29.91 34.72 15.33
C MET A 892 -30.23 35.67 14.18
N VAL A 893 -29.32 35.83 13.21
CA VAL A 893 -29.56 36.67 12.02
C VAL A 893 -30.70 36.15 11.19
N ILE A 894 -30.78 34.83 11.00
CA ILE A 894 -31.91 34.22 10.29
C ILE A 894 -33.21 34.54 11.02
N TYR A 895 -33.22 34.50 12.36
CA TYR A 895 -34.38 34.88 13.16
C TYR A 895 -34.72 36.38 13.05
N ASP A 896 -33.74 37.26 13.15
CA ASP A 896 -33.93 38.72 13.11
C ASP A 896 -34.43 39.19 11.74
N ILE A 897 -33.94 38.58 10.64
CA ILE A 897 -34.47 38.80 9.30
C ILE A 897 -35.99 38.51 9.25
N LEU A 898 -36.44 37.48 9.97
CA LEU A 898 -37.85 37.09 9.99
C LEU A 898 -38.69 38.04 10.83
N GLN A 899 -38.17 38.47 12.00
CA GLN A 899 -38.86 39.44 12.86
C GLN A 899 -38.99 40.81 12.18
N ALA A 900 -37.94 41.28 11.50
CA ALA A 900 -37.91 42.58 10.85
C ALA A 900 -38.98 42.75 9.74
N ASN A 901 -39.45 41.64 9.16
CA ASN A 901 -40.42 41.66 8.08
C ASN A 901 -41.88 41.47 8.54
N SER A 902 -42.13 41.21 9.83
CA SER A 902 -43.48 40.88 10.35
C SER A 902 -44.18 39.75 9.60
N VAL A 903 -43.41 38.82 9.02
CA VAL A 903 -43.91 37.66 8.28
C VAL A 903 -43.35 36.38 8.92
N SER A 904 -44.21 35.40 9.15
CA SER A 904 -43.80 34.12 9.74
C SER A 904 -42.94 33.30 8.77
N MET A 905 -42.04 32.48 9.32
CA MET A 905 -41.20 31.57 8.52
C MET A 905 -42.04 30.57 7.70
N LYS A 906 -43.23 30.25 8.21
CA LYS A 906 -44.24 29.43 7.55
C LYS A 906 -44.77 30.09 6.27
N GLU A 907 -45.14 31.37 6.32
CA GLU A 907 -45.63 32.14 5.17
C GLU A 907 -44.57 32.27 4.08
N TRP A 908 -43.32 32.58 4.46
CA TRP A 908 -42.20 32.64 3.52
C TRP A 908 -41.90 31.29 2.87
N THR A 909 -41.98 30.21 3.64
CA THR A 909 -41.80 28.85 3.11
C THR A 909 -42.92 28.48 2.15
N MET A 910 -44.18 28.81 2.46
CA MET A 910 -45.31 28.58 1.56
C MET A 910 -45.16 29.36 0.26
N LEU A 911 -44.83 30.66 0.33
CA LEU A 911 -44.63 31.50 -0.85
C LEU A 911 -43.46 31.01 -1.72
N ALA A 912 -42.36 30.56 -1.10
CA ALA A 912 -41.25 29.98 -1.84
C ALA A 912 -41.64 28.66 -2.53
N ILE A 913 -42.45 27.81 -1.90
CA ILE A 913 -43.00 26.58 -2.50
C ILE A 913 -43.91 26.90 -3.69
N GLU A 914 -44.76 27.91 -3.59
CA GLU A 914 -45.58 28.41 -4.71
C GLU A 914 -44.71 28.87 -5.88
N ARG A 915 -43.55 29.47 -5.59
CA ARG A 915 -42.52 29.85 -6.58
C ARG A 915 -41.60 28.69 -6.99
N GLY A 916 -42.00 27.44 -6.70
CA GLY A 916 -41.34 26.22 -7.16
C GLY A 916 -40.14 25.77 -6.32
N MET A 917 -40.02 26.20 -5.06
CA MET A 917 -39.08 25.59 -4.10
C MET A 917 -39.53 24.17 -3.76
N LYS A 918 -38.59 23.20 -3.78
CA LYS A 918 -38.86 21.83 -3.34
C LYS A 918 -38.57 21.70 -1.85
N LEU A 919 -39.55 21.27 -1.08
CA LEU A 919 -39.39 20.93 0.34
C LEU A 919 -38.64 19.59 0.47
N ARG A 920 -37.84 19.43 1.54
CA ARG A 920 -37.08 18.21 1.82
C ARG A 920 -37.52 17.62 3.15
N VAL A 921 -37.53 16.29 3.22
CA VAL A 921 -37.90 15.51 4.40
C VAL A 921 -36.72 14.64 4.78
N TYR A 922 -36.37 14.64 6.06
CA TYR A 922 -35.54 13.62 6.66
C TYR A 922 -36.43 12.42 6.98
N LEU A 923 -36.11 11.25 6.42
CA LEU A 923 -36.83 10.02 6.68
C LEU A 923 -36.00 9.14 7.62
N LYS A 924 -36.60 8.76 8.75
CA LYS A 924 -36.14 7.75 9.73
C LYS A 924 -35.68 6.48 9.02
N GLU A 925 -36.41 6.09 7.98
CA GLU A 925 -36.07 4.96 7.12
C GLU A 925 -35.27 5.44 5.91
N THR A 926 -33.94 5.55 6.08
CA THR A 926 -33.10 5.07 4.99
C THR A 926 -33.23 3.56 5.03
N VAL A 927 -34.14 3.01 4.23
CA VAL A 927 -34.35 1.57 4.10
C VAL A 927 -33.00 0.92 3.76
N PHE A 928 -32.40 0.25 4.74
CA PHE A 928 -31.55 -0.89 4.48
C PHE A 928 -32.48 -2.05 4.12
N LEU A 929 -32.60 -2.35 2.83
CA LEU A 929 -33.18 -3.61 2.38
C LEU A 929 -32.19 -4.72 2.74
N ASN A 930 -32.40 -5.32 3.90
CA ASN A 930 -31.87 -6.65 4.16
C ASN A 930 -32.75 -7.62 3.37
N VAL A 931 -32.22 -8.23 2.32
CA VAL A 931 -32.97 -9.19 1.51
C VAL A 931 -32.94 -10.54 2.21
N ASN A 932 -33.86 -10.72 3.15
CA ASN A 932 -34.58 -11.97 3.33
C ASN A 932 -35.95 -11.57 3.88
N GLY A 933 -37.01 -11.88 3.13
CA GLY A 933 -38.36 -11.35 3.28
C GLY A 933 -39.11 -11.76 4.56
N HIS A 934 -38.56 -11.44 5.72
CA HIS A 934 -39.26 -11.47 7.00
C HIS A 934 -38.95 -10.22 7.81
N LEU A 935 -40.01 -9.42 8.05
CA LEU A 935 -40.04 -8.37 9.07
C LEU A 935 -39.62 -8.95 10.43
N LYS A 936 -38.47 -8.54 10.96
CA LYS A 936 -38.15 -8.69 12.39
C LYS A 936 -37.87 -7.32 13.00
N TYR A 937 -38.83 -6.87 13.79
CA TYR A 937 -38.66 -5.84 14.81
C TYR A 937 -37.48 -6.22 15.72
N PHE A 938 -36.49 -5.34 15.87
CA PHE A 938 -35.58 -5.37 17.02
C PHE A 938 -36.04 -4.30 18.01
N GLN A 939 -36.76 -4.73 19.05
CA GLN A 939 -36.87 -4.04 20.32
C GLN A 939 -35.78 -4.56 21.27
N ASP A 940 -35.23 -3.66 22.06
CA ASP A 940 -34.37 -3.93 23.21
C ASP A 940 -34.90 -5.06 24.11
N LYS A 941 -34.10 -6.12 24.34
CA LYS A 941 -34.09 -6.91 25.59
C LYS A 941 -32.98 -7.97 25.61
N CYS A 942 -31.80 -7.57 26.06
CA CYS A 942 -30.93 -8.37 26.91
C CYS A 942 -30.53 -7.40 28.03
N ILE A 943 -31.06 -7.49 29.25
CA ILE A 943 -30.65 -8.43 30.29
C ILE A 943 -31.74 -8.40 31.38
N LYS A 944 -32.39 -9.55 31.65
CA LYS A 944 -32.63 -10.08 33.01
C LYS A 944 -33.48 -11.36 32.98
N ASN A 945 -32.90 -12.39 33.59
CA ASN A 945 -33.53 -13.55 34.24
C ASN A 945 -33.85 -14.80 33.40
N LYS A 946 -32.88 -15.72 33.40
CA LYS A 946 -33.00 -17.14 33.83
C LYS A 946 -34.42 -17.58 34.24
N LYS A 947 -35.03 -18.51 33.49
CA LYS A 947 -35.45 -19.88 33.91
C LYS A 947 -36.64 -20.40 33.10
N ARG A 948 -36.55 -21.71 32.83
CA ARG A 948 -37.63 -22.70 32.59
C ARG A 948 -38.32 -22.72 31.22
N ILE A 949 -37.78 -23.61 30.39
CA ILE A 949 -38.57 -24.52 29.56
C ILE A 949 -39.32 -25.49 30.48
N THR A 950 -40.63 -25.58 30.36
CA THR A 950 -41.39 -26.83 30.55
C THR A 950 -42.65 -26.80 29.69
N LYS A 951 -42.75 -27.80 28.81
CA LYS A 951 -43.98 -28.45 28.27
C LYS A 951 -44.89 -27.55 27.41
N THR A 952 -45.33 -27.96 26.23
CA THR A 952 -45.74 -29.30 25.75
C THR A 952 -45.63 -29.32 24.23
#